data_AF-A0A2S8GF07-F1
#
_entry.id   AF-A0A2S8GF07-F1
#
_cell.length_a   1.000
_cell.length_b   1.000
_cell.length_c   1.000
_cell.angle_alpha   90.00
_cell.angle_beta   90.00
_cell.angle_gamma   90.00
#
_symmetry.space_group_name_H-M   'P 1'
#
loop_
_entity.id
_entity.type
_entity.pdbx_description
1 polymer ?
#
loop_
_entity_poly.entity_id
_entity_poly.type
_entity_poly.pdbx_seq_one_letter_code
_entity_poly.pdbx_strand_id
1 'polypeptide(L)'
;MASVKNSFEQLRVASFESRRGAEMATLIEKFGGQAFVSPSMREVPLDENRVAIDFANHVITGQIDAVIFMTGVGFQHLMKAIERHVDRQQFLDALSDIPTIVRGPKPQAAMKAEGLTPSIRVPEPNTWRELLQTLDAQFPIANQKIGLQEYGVPNPSLIAGLEARGAEVIQLHVYDWDLPLDTQPLAKNLERIIQGEIDVAMFTSANQLNHLLKLAEQQRRKEELMTALRSVVIASVGPTMSERLREHGLPVDIEPIHPKMGPLVAAAAEKSHDILVRKKQVRAVLSSSTPQVDPRTAKWYDSPFMKACRREPTDVTPVWLMRQAGRYMAEYREVRAKTTFLELCKNPQLCSEVMCTAVKRLGVDAAIIFSDLLPILEPMGLDLEYAQGEGPVIHNPVRESSDIDRVLELESADSLHYVIETVRQTRADMPEHIPVIGFAGAPFTLASYAIEGGASRNYLHTKTLMYRDPDAWRALMERLVRAITVYLNAQIAAGAQCVQIFDSWAGCLSPSDYRRYLLPHMKEIIAGITPGTPIINFATGNPALLPLLAEAGPAVVGVDWRIGLADAWNTIGENFAVQGNLDPVTLLADPLEIRRRAKDVLDHAAGRPGHIFNLGHGILQQTPVDNAIALVDMVHEMSSKK
;
A
#
# COMPACT_ATOMS: atom_id res chain seq x y z
N MET A 1 -1.09 -27.58 29.11
CA MET A 1 -2.21 -26.83 28.50
C MET A 1 -1.60 -25.59 27.85
N ALA A 2 -1.27 -25.67 26.56
CA ALA A 2 -0.75 -24.54 25.80
C ALA A 2 -1.90 -23.60 25.43
N SER A 3 -1.64 -22.30 25.49
CA SER A 3 -2.60 -21.20 25.51
C SER A 3 -3.54 -21.13 24.31
N VAL A 4 -4.74 -20.63 24.57
CA VAL A 4 -5.88 -20.32 23.69
C VAL A 4 -5.56 -19.32 22.53
N LYS A 5 -4.31 -18.91 22.31
CA LYS A 5 -3.95 -17.80 21.40
C LYS A 5 -4.00 -18.09 19.89
N ASN A 6 -4.05 -19.35 19.46
CA ASN A 6 -4.03 -19.71 18.03
C ASN A 6 -5.30 -20.45 17.66
N SER A 7 -6.42 -19.73 17.59
CA SER A 7 -7.75 -20.30 17.34
C SER A 7 -8.57 -19.38 16.45
N PHE A 8 -9.29 -19.95 15.50
CA PHE A 8 -10.28 -19.24 14.70
C PHE A 8 -11.52 -18.84 15.51
N GLU A 9 -11.72 -19.33 16.74
CA GLU A 9 -12.87 -18.93 17.57
C GLU A 9 -14.23 -19.02 16.85
N GLN A 10 -14.47 -20.11 16.11
CA GLN A 10 -15.68 -20.36 15.31
C GLN A 10 -15.84 -19.52 14.04
N LEU A 11 -14.80 -18.78 13.60
CA LEU A 11 -14.82 -18.10 12.29
C LEU A 11 -15.07 -19.09 11.15
N ARG A 12 -15.81 -18.63 10.14
CA ARG A 12 -16.22 -19.39 8.96
C ARG A 12 -15.15 -19.27 7.88
N VAL A 13 -14.46 -20.38 7.60
CA VAL A 13 -13.27 -20.40 6.75
C VAL A 13 -13.56 -21.11 5.44
N ALA A 14 -13.55 -20.37 4.34
CA ALA A 14 -13.58 -20.93 3.00
C ALA A 14 -12.18 -21.35 2.55
N SER A 15 -12.07 -22.54 1.97
CA SER A 15 -10.86 -22.97 1.27
C SER A 15 -11.21 -23.60 -0.08
N PHE A 16 -10.34 -23.40 -1.05
CA PHE A 16 -10.54 -23.81 -2.44
C PHE A 16 -9.69 -25.04 -2.81
N GLU A 17 -9.21 -25.79 -1.82
CA GLU A 17 -8.31 -26.92 -1.98
C GLU A 17 -9.00 -28.12 -2.63
N SER A 18 -8.47 -28.56 -3.79
CA SER A 18 -9.02 -29.70 -4.53
C SER A 18 -8.47 -31.05 -4.07
N ARG A 19 -7.15 -31.18 -3.91
CA ARG A 19 -6.52 -32.50 -3.74
C ARG A 19 -6.52 -32.95 -2.29
N ARG A 20 -6.36 -32.01 -1.36
CA ARG A 20 -6.21 -32.25 0.08
C ARG A 20 -7.34 -31.59 0.88
N GLY A 21 -8.54 -31.53 0.28
CA GLY A 21 -9.68 -30.82 0.86
C GLY A 21 -10.10 -31.33 2.24
N ALA A 22 -10.13 -32.66 2.43
CA ALA A 22 -10.45 -33.27 3.73
C ALA A 22 -9.41 -32.91 4.82
N GLU A 23 -8.12 -32.94 4.46
CA GLU A 23 -7.06 -32.56 5.40
C GLU A 23 -7.12 -31.08 5.75
N MET A 24 -7.39 -30.22 4.79
CA MET A 24 -7.60 -28.78 5.02
C MET A 24 -8.77 -28.55 5.98
N ALA A 25 -9.90 -29.23 5.79
CA ALA A 25 -11.06 -29.12 6.67
C ALA A 25 -10.71 -29.53 8.10
N THR A 26 -10.06 -30.69 8.28
CA THR A 26 -9.60 -31.16 9.60
C THR A 26 -8.63 -30.18 10.26
N LEU A 27 -7.73 -29.56 9.51
CA LEU A 27 -6.82 -28.54 10.05
C LEU A 27 -7.57 -27.31 10.54
N ILE A 28 -8.49 -26.76 9.73
CA ILE A 28 -9.31 -25.60 10.12
C ILE A 28 -10.09 -25.90 11.40
N GLU A 29 -10.77 -27.06 11.45
CA GLU A 29 -11.56 -27.50 12.60
C GLU A 29 -10.71 -27.70 13.86
N LYS A 30 -9.50 -28.26 13.70
CA LYS A 30 -8.54 -28.43 14.81
C LYS A 30 -8.11 -27.09 15.41
N PHE A 31 -8.02 -26.04 14.59
CA PHE A 31 -7.77 -24.68 15.04
C PHE A 31 -9.08 -23.94 15.42
N GLY A 32 -10.21 -24.64 15.58
CA GLY A 32 -11.46 -24.08 16.11
C GLY A 32 -12.31 -23.31 15.10
N GLY A 33 -12.07 -23.45 13.79
CA GLY A 33 -12.85 -22.80 12.72
C GLY A 33 -13.94 -23.69 12.14
N GLN A 34 -14.90 -23.08 11.45
CA GLN A 34 -15.92 -23.80 10.66
C GLN A 34 -15.45 -23.91 9.20
N ALA A 35 -15.19 -25.13 8.74
CA ALA A 35 -14.59 -25.37 7.43
C ALA A 35 -15.63 -25.43 6.30
N PHE A 36 -15.45 -24.57 5.29
CA PHE A 36 -16.19 -24.57 4.03
C PHE A 36 -15.23 -24.85 2.89
N VAL A 37 -14.85 -26.12 2.70
CA VAL A 37 -13.88 -26.50 1.67
C VAL A 37 -14.59 -26.91 0.38
N SER A 38 -14.25 -26.27 -0.73
CA SER A 38 -14.77 -26.60 -2.06
C SER A 38 -13.63 -26.87 -3.03
N PRO A 39 -13.63 -27.98 -3.78
CA PRO A 39 -12.68 -28.17 -4.86
C PRO A 39 -12.89 -27.08 -5.91
N SER A 40 -11.80 -26.46 -6.36
CA SER A 40 -11.86 -25.38 -7.35
C SER A 40 -11.30 -25.77 -8.72
N MET A 41 -10.57 -26.88 -8.78
CA MET A 41 -9.87 -27.34 -9.97
C MET A 41 -9.83 -28.87 -10.08
N ARG A 42 -9.75 -29.37 -11.31
CA ARG A 42 -9.31 -30.73 -11.64
C ARG A 42 -8.24 -30.68 -12.71
N GLU A 43 -7.41 -31.71 -12.73
CA GLU A 43 -6.50 -31.94 -13.86
C GLU A 43 -7.28 -32.58 -14.99
N VAL A 44 -7.21 -32.00 -16.16
CA VAL A 44 -7.71 -32.59 -17.40
C VAL A 44 -6.49 -32.91 -18.27
N PRO A 45 -6.16 -34.19 -18.48
CA PRO A 45 -5.18 -34.57 -19.49
C PRO A 45 -5.65 -34.07 -20.86
N LEU A 46 -4.74 -33.53 -21.66
CA LEU A 46 -5.02 -33.25 -23.05
C LEU A 46 -4.97 -34.60 -23.81
N ASP A 47 -6.12 -35.12 -24.25
CA ASP A 47 -6.19 -36.36 -25.02
C ASP A 47 -5.40 -36.22 -26.34
N GLU A 48 -4.62 -37.25 -26.70
CA GLU A 48 -3.71 -37.29 -27.85
C GLU A 48 -2.84 -36.03 -28.01
N ASN A 49 -2.01 -35.77 -27.00
CA ASN A 49 -1.13 -34.61 -27.00
C ASN A 49 0.03 -34.75 -28.00
N ARG A 50 -0.24 -34.46 -29.28
CA ARG A 50 0.78 -34.37 -30.34
C ARG A 50 1.94 -33.47 -29.95
N VAL A 51 1.67 -32.37 -29.24
CA VAL A 51 2.72 -31.44 -28.78
C VAL A 51 3.70 -32.13 -27.84
N ALA A 52 3.22 -32.99 -26.93
CA ALA A 52 4.08 -33.79 -26.04
C ALA A 52 4.93 -34.83 -26.80
N ILE A 53 4.34 -35.46 -27.82
CA ILE A 53 5.03 -36.44 -28.67
C ILE A 53 6.12 -35.74 -29.50
N ASP A 54 5.77 -34.63 -30.14
CA ASP A 54 6.71 -33.81 -30.92
C ASP A 54 7.83 -33.27 -30.04
N PHE A 55 7.50 -32.80 -28.84
CA PHE A 55 8.49 -32.35 -27.84
C PHE A 55 9.46 -33.48 -27.47
N ALA A 56 8.96 -34.69 -27.18
CA ALA A 56 9.83 -35.81 -26.84
C ALA A 56 10.73 -36.21 -28.01
N ASN A 57 10.22 -36.18 -29.25
CA ASN A 57 11.02 -36.40 -30.44
C ASN A 57 12.07 -35.30 -30.65
N HIS A 58 11.77 -34.03 -30.35
CA HIS A 58 12.74 -32.94 -30.40
C HIS A 58 13.85 -33.11 -29.36
N VAL A 59 13.54 -33.61 -28.16
CA VAL A 59 14.58 -33.99 -27.18
C VAL A 59 15.45 -35.12 -27.72
N ILE A 60 14.84 -36.21 -28.21
CA ILE A 60 15.57 -37.39 -28.74
C ILE A 60 16.45 -37.04 -29.92
N THR A 61 16.00 -36.13 -30.79
CA THR A 61 16.74 -35.73 -32.00
C THR A 61 17.74 -34.60 -31.77
N GLY A 62 17.90 -34.14 -30.52
CA GLY A 62 18.86 -33.08 -30.16
C GLY A 62 18.45 -31.69 -30.67
N GLN A 63 17.16 -31.44 -30.85
CA GLN A 63 16.62 -30.13 -31.24
C GLN A 63 16.28 -29.24 -30.03
N ILE A 64 16.31 -29.80 -28.83
CA ILE A 64 16.16 -29.08 -27.55
C ILE A 64 17.48 -29.21 -26.80
N ASP A 65 18.10 -28.08 -26.48
CA ASP A 65 19.41 -28.03 -25.83
C ASP A 65 19.31 -28.16 -24.31
N ALA A 66 18.18 -27.75 -23.71
CA ALA A 66 17.91 -27.92 -22.29
C ALA A 66 16.40 -27.94 -21.99
N VAL A 67 16.00 -28.60 -20.89
CA VAL A 67 14.59 -28.67 -20.49
C VAL A 67 14.36 -28.13 -19.09
N ILE A 68 13.36 -27.27 -18.95
CA ILE A 68 12.88 -26.70 -17.69
C ILE A 68 11.57 -27.37 -17.29
N PHE A 69 11.56 -28.03 -16.13
CA PHE A 69 10.37 -28.62 -15.52
C PHE A 69 9.83 -27.76 -14.38
N MET A 70 8.71 -27.08 -14.62
CA MET A 70 8.08 -26.21 -13.63
C MET A 70 7.29 -26.99 -12.59
N THR A 71 6.76 -28.17 -12.94
CA THR A 71 5.95 -29.00 -12.05
C THR A 71 6.25 -30.49 -12.17
N GLY A 72 6.14 -31.23 -11.06
CA GLY A 72 6.26 -32.70 -11.11
C GLY A 72 5.08 -33.39 -11.79
N VAL A 73 3.89 -32.76 -11.72
CA VAL A 73 2.66 -33.27 -12.34
C VAL A 73 2.76 -33.19 -13.86
N GLY A 74 3.27 -32.08 -14.39
CA GLY A 74 3.51 -31.94 -15.81
C GLY A 74 4.56 -32.90 -16.34
N PHE A 75 5.64 -33.16 -15.60
CA PHE A 75 6.58 -34.23 -15.96
C PHE A 75 5.90 -35.60 -16.02
N GLN A 76 5.08 -35.96 -15.04
CA GLN A 76 4.33 -37.23 -15.04
C GLN A 76 3.33 -37.32 -16.20
N HIS A 77 2.62 -36.23 -16.52
CA HIS A 77 1.70 -36.19 -17.66
C HIS A 77 2.45 -36.27 -18.99
N LEU A 78 3.62 -35.66 -19.12
CA LEU A 78 4.49 -35.84 -20.29
C LEU A 78 4.82 -37.32 -20.48
N MET A 79 5.32 -38.00 -19.44
CA MET A 79 5.68 -39.43 -19.52
C MET A 79 4.49 -40.29 -19.95
N LYS A 80 3.30 -40.01 -19.40
CA LYS A 80 2.06 -40.72 -19.76
C LYS A 80 1.60 -40.41 -21.18
N ALA A 81 1.72 -39.15 -21.63
CA ALA A 81 1.29 -38.72 -22.95
C ALA A 81 2.13 -39.34 -24.07
N ILE A 82 3.42 -39.57 -23.82
CA ILE A 82 4.34 -40.13 -24.81
C ILE A 82 4.43 -41.66 -24.77
N GLU A 83 3.95 -42.31 -23.69
CA GLU A 83 4.11 -43.75 -23.42
C GLU A 83 3.69 -44.67 -24.59
N ARG A 84 2.67 -44.27 -25.36
CA ARG A 84 2.14 -45.05 -26.49
C ARG A 84 2.82 -44.77 -27.83
N HIS A 85 3.65 -43.73 -27.91
CA HIS A 85 4.13 -43.17 -29.18
C HIS A 85 5.65 -42.99 -29.26
N VAL A 86 6.34 -42.97 -28.12
CA VAL A 86 7.78 -42.75 -28.02
C VAL A 86 8.37 -43.85 -27.13
N ASP A 87 9.55 -44.37 -27.50
CA ASP A 87 10.27 -45.30 -26.64
C ASP A 87 10.70 -44.58 -25.35
N ARG A 88 10.16 -45.05 -24.22
CA ARG A 88 10.35 -44.41 -22.92
C ARG A 88 11.83 -44.38 -22.52
N GLN A 89 12.59 -45.45 -22.76
CA GLN A 89 13.99 -45.49 -22.35
C GLN A 89 14.82 -44.55 -23.22
N GLN A 90 14.56 -44.54 -24.53
CA GLN A 90 15.23 -43.63 -25.46
C GLN A 90 15.00 -42.15 -25.09
N PHE A 91 13.79 -41.79 -24.69
CA PHE A 91 13.49 -40.43 -24.21
C PHE A 91 14.24 -40.09 -22.91
N LEU A 92 14.24 -41.01 -21.94
CA LEU A 92 14.92 -40.79 -20.66
C LEU A 92 16.44 -40.68 -20.84
N ASP A 93 17.03 -41.50 -21.71
CA ASP A 93 18.46 -41.46 -22.05
C ASP A 93 18.80 -40.09 -22.68
N ALA A 94 18.04 -39.66 -23.69
CA ALA A 94 18.22 -38.35 -24.32
C ALA A 94 18.04 -37.18 -23.34
N LEU A 95 17.07 -37.28 -22.42
CA LEU A 95 16.84 -36.27 -21.40
C LEU A 95 17.97 -36.23 -20.35
N SER A 96 18.68 -37.34 -20.13
CA SER A 96 19.83 -37.41 -19.25
C SER A 96 21.11 -36.80 -19.86
N ASP A 97 21.18 -36.74 -21.19
CA ASP A 97 22.31 -36.18 -21.94
C ASP A 97 22.26 -34.65 -22.07
N ILE A 98 21.12 -34.02 -21.74
CA ILE A 98 20.94 -32.57 -21.79
C ILE A 98 20.73 -31.94 -20.39
N PRO A 99 21.10 -30.66 -20.20
CA PRO A 99 20.79 -29.93 -18.99
C PRO A 99 19.29 -29.92 -18.67
N THR A 100 18.96 -30.38 -17.47
CA THR A 100 17.59 -30.37 -16.94
C THR A 100 17.49 -29.49 -15.70
N ILE A 101 16.54 -28.55 -15.72
CA ILE A 101 16.35 -27.56 -14.67
C ILE A 101 14.99 -27.79 -14.01
N VAL A 102 14.97 -27.93 -12.69
CA VAL A 102 13.73 -28.10 -11.93
C VAL A 102 13.45 -26.90 -11.05
N ARG A 103 12.21 -26.39 -11.11
CA ARG A 103 11.77 -25.26 -10.30
C ARG A 103 11.80 -25.54 -8.80
N GLY A 104 11.74 -26.80 -8.36
CA GLY A 104 11.77 -27.12 -6.93
C GLY A 104 11.67 -28.61 -6.62
N PRO A 105 11.36 -28.98 -5.35
CA PRO A 105 11.47 -30.36 -4.88
C PRO A 105 10.43 -31.32 -5.51
N LYS A 106 9.27 -30.80 -5.95
CA LYS A 106 8.22 -31.63 -6.57
C LYS A 106 8.63 -32.17 -7.96
N PRO A 107 9.04 -31.35 -8.95
CA PRO A 107 9.58 -31.86 -10.20
C PRO A 107 10.83 -32.72 -10.01
N GLN A 108 11.70 -32.37 -9.06
CA GLN A 108 12.85 -33.22 -8.72
C GLN A 108 12.43 -34.63 -8.28
N ALA A 109 11.45 -34.75 -7.39
CA ALA A 109 10.96 -36.04 -6.93
C ALA A 109 10.32 -36.85 -8.06
N ALA A 110 9.61 -36.19 -8.98
CA ALA A 110 9.01 -36.84 -10.15
C ALA A 110 10.07 -37.38 -11.11
N MET A 111 11.11 -36.60 -11.41
CA MET A 111 12.25 -37.06 -12.23
C MET A 111 13.00 -38.22 -11.57
N LYS A 112 13.23 -38.14 -10.26
CA LYS A 112 13.92 -39.19 -9.51
C LYS A 112 13.17 -40.53 -9.52
N ALA A 113 11.84 -40.50 -9.55
CA ALA A 113 11.02 -41.70 -9.68
C ALA A 113 11.23 -42.42 -11.02
N GLU A 114 11.65 -41.69 -12.05
CA GLU A 114 12.01 -42.21 -13.38
C GLU A 114 13.53 -42.47 -13.52
N GLY A 115 14.30 -42.39 -12.43
CA GLY A 115 15.75 -42.64 -12.44
C GLY A 115 16.60 -41.44 -12.88
N LEU A 116 16.01 -40.26 -13.11
CA LEU A 116 16.72 -39.06 -13.53
C LEU A 116 17.09 -38.15 -12.36
N THR A 117 18.25 -37.50 -12.45
CA THR A 117 18.67 -36.44 -11.52
C THR A 117 18.79 -35.13 -12.29
N PRO A 118 18.10 -34.05 -11.88
CA PRO A 118 18.17 -32.78 -12.58
C PRO A 118 19.55 -32.14 -12.43
N SER A 119 20.03 -31.51 -13.50
CA SER A 119 21.31 -30.78 -13.52
C SER A 119 21.29 -29.56 -12.60
N ILE A 120 20.18 -28.82 -12.57
CA ILE A 120 20.04 -27.58 -11.79
C ILE A 120 18.73 -27.63 -11.00
N ARG A 121 18.83 -27.25 -9.71
CA ARG A 121 17.67 -27.04 -8.84
C ARG A 121 17.58 -25.57 -8.45
N VAL A 122 16.45 -24.95 -8.75
CA VAL A 122 16.16 -23.56 -8.35
C VAL A 122 16.02 -23.47 -6.82
N PRO A 123 16.69 -22.50 -6.17
CA PRO A 123 16.62 -22.31 -4.72
C PRO A 123 15.24 -21.83 -4.25
N GLU A 124 14.96 -21.97 -2.94
CA GLU A 124 13.77 -21.37 -2.34
C GLU A 124 13.82 -19.83 -2.48
N PRO A 125 12.68 -19.14 -2.71
CA PRO A 125 11.29 -19.58 -2.63
C PRO A 125 10.75 -20.35 -3.86
N ASN A 126 11.63 -20.71 -4.80
CA ASN A 126 11.33 -21.50 -6.00
C ASN A 126 10.52 -20.73 -7.06
N THR A 127 10.54 -19.41 -7.18
CA THR A 127 9.73 -18.71 -8.21
C THR A 127 10.38 -18.73 -9.59
N TRP A 128 9.65 -18.23 -10.59
CA TRP A 128 10.19 -18.05 -11.94
C TRP A 128 11.32 -17.00 -11.98
N ARG A 129 11.36 -16.07 -11.01
CA ARG A 129 12.43 -15.07 -10.89
C ARG A 129 13.73 -15.72 -10.41
N GLU A 130 13.68 -16.52 -9.34
CA GLU A 130 14.85 -17.27 -8.89
C GLU A 130 15.31 -18.26 -9.97
N LEU A 131 14.38 -18.79 -10.77
CA LEU A 131 14.74 -19.63 -11.92
C LEU A 131 15.58 -18.84 -12.93
N LEU A 132 15.13 -17.66 -13.36
CA LEU A 132 15.90 -16.83 -14.30
C LEU A 132 17.26 -16.42 -13.72
N GLN A 133 17.32 -16.03 -12.44
CA GLN A 133 18.57 -15.71 -11.75
C GLN A 133 19.51 -16.93 -11.66
N THR A 134 18.96 -18.12 -11.42
CA THR A 134 19.74 -19.36 -11.36
C THR A 134 20.31 -19.68 -12.75
N LEU A 135 19.53 -19.49 -13.81
CA LEU A 135 20.01 -19.65 -15.18
C LEU A 135 21.12 -18.64 -15.48
N ASP A 136 20.96 -17.36 -15.14
CA ASP A 136 22.00 -16.34 -15.33
C ASP A 136 23.33 -16.71 -14.66
N ALA A 137 23.27 -17.39 -13.51
CA ALA A 137 24.45 -17.80 -12.75
C ALA A 137 25.06 -19.14 -13.19
N GLN A 138 24.25 -20.08 -13.68
CA GLN A 138 24.65 -21.49 -13.81
C GLN A 138 24.49 -22.08 -15.21
N PHE A 139 23.79 -21.39 -16.13
CA PHE A 139 23.51 -21.92 -17.46
C PHE A 139 23.51 -20.83 -18.55
N PRO A 140 24.45 -20.87 -19.52
CA PRO A 140 24.51 -19.88 -20.59
C PRO A 140 23.35 -20.06 -21.57
N ILE A 141 22.28 -19.30 -21.37
CA ILE A 141 21.01 -19.51 -22.07
C ILE A 141 20.94 -18.91 -23.49
N ALA A 142 21.87 -18.03 -23.84
CA ALA A 142 21.86 -17.34 -25.13
C ALA A 142 22.04 -18.31 -26.30
N ASN A 143 21.19 -18.17 -27.33
CA ASN A 143 21.11 -19.03 -28.52
C ASN A 143 20.78 -20.50 -28.23
N GLN A 144 20.20 -20.81 -27.07
CA GLN A 144 19.75 -22.15 -26.72
C GLN A 144 18.26 -22.34 -27.04
N LYS A 145 17.88 -23.53 -27.49
CA LYS A 145 16.50 -23.98 -27.60
C LYS A 145 16.08 -24.64 -26.30
N ILE A 146 15.18 -23.97 -25.58
CA ILE A 146 14.77 -24.36 -24.23
C ILE A 146 13.38 -24.97 -24.28
N GLY A 147 13.29 -26.25 -23.94
CA GLY A 147 12.01 -26.89 -23.69
C GLY A 147 11.43 -26.44 -22.34
N LEU A 148 10.24 -25.86 -22.32
CA LEU A 148 9.62 -25.34 -21.10
C LEU A 148 8.31 -26.08 -20.80
N GLN A 149 8.33 -26.94 -19.78
CA GLN A 149 7.12 -27.60 -19.27
C GLN A 149 6.37 -26.65 -18.31
N GLU A 150 5.20 -26.15 -18.71
CA GLU A 150 4.48 -25.05 -18.02
C GLU A 150 3.45 -25.47 -16.94
N TYR A 151 2.80 -24.50 -16.29
CA TYR A 151 1.85 -24.73 -15.18
C TYR A 151 0.44 -25.15 -15.61
N GLY A 152 0.26 -25.69 -16.82
CA GLY A 152 -1.06 -25.89 -17.41
C GLY A 152 -1.76 -24.58 -17.81
N VAL A 153 -1.09 -23.43 -17.66
CA VAL A 153 -1.42 -22.11 -18.23
C VAL A 153 -0.08 -21.45 -18.55
N PRO A 154 0.05 -20.70 -19.67
CA PRO A 154 1.31 -20.04 -20.00
C PRO A 154 1.76 -19.05 -18.92
N ASN A 155 3.08 -18.89 -18.73
CA ASN A 155 3.66 -17.81 -17.94
C ASN A 155 4.38 -16.80 -18.86
N PRO A 156 3.69 -15.75 -19.35
CA PRO A 156 4.26 -14.79 -20.28
C PRO A 156 5.52 -14.11 -19.76
N SER A 157 5.58 -13.82 -18.46
CA SER A 157 6.73 -13.15 -17.84
C SER A 157 7.99 -14.03 -17.84
N LEU A 158 7.83 -15.33 -17.58
CA LEU A 158 8.92 -16.28 -17.68
C LEU A 158 9.39 -16.44 -19.12
N ILE A 159 8.45 -16.61 -20.07
CA ILE A 159 8.77 -16.76 -21.50
C ILE A 159 9.53 -15.54 -22.00
N ALA A 160 8.98 -14.35 -21.79
CA ALA A 160 9.63 -13.08 -22.17
C ALA A 160 10.99 -12.93 -21.48
N GLY A 161 11.13 -13.38 -20.23
CA GLY A 161 12.40 -13.35 -19.49
C GLY A 161 13.46 -14.27 -20.09
N LEU A 162 13.09 -15.45 -20.58
CA LEU A 162 13.99 -16.38 -21.27
C LEU A 162 14.36 -15.84 -22.66
N GLU A 163 13.38 -15.36 -23.44
CA GLU A 163 13.57 -14.78 -24.77
C GLU A 163 14.45 -13.52 -24.74
N ALA A 164 14.28 -12.66 -23.74
CA ALA A 164 15.11 -11.48 -23.53
C ALA A 164 16.60 -11.82 -23.29
N ARG A 165 16.89 -13.06 -22.88
CA ARG A 165 18.25 -13.59 -22.71
C ARG A 165 18.76 -14.33 -23.95
N GLY A 166 18.01 -14.29 -25.06
CA GLY A 166 18.38 -14.86 -26.34
C GLY A 166 18.04 -16.35 -26.50
N ALA A 167 17.16 -16.90 -25.66
CA ALA A 167 16.68 -18.28 -25.79
C ALA A 167 15.50 -18.37 -26.78
N GLU A 168 15.41 -19.48 -27.51
CA GLU A 168 14.20 -19.87 -28.24
C GLU A 168 13.39 -20.84 -27.36
N VAL A 169 12.17 -20.45 -26.96
CA VAL A 169 11.36 -21.21 -25.99
C VAL A 169 10.38 -22.13 -26.69
N ILE A 170 10.54 -23.45 -26.51
CA ILE A 170 9.59 -24.47 -26.97
C ILE A 170 8.67 -24.83 -25.81
N GLN A 171 7.44 -24.31 -25.85
CA GLN A 171 6.45 -24.51 -24.79
C GLN A 171 5.87 -25.93 -24.85
N LEU A 172 5.87 -26.61 -23.72
CA LEU A 172 5.26 -27.93 -23.52
C LEU A 172 4.06 -27.79 -22.57
N HIS A 173 2.88 -27.91 -23.15
CA HIS A 173 1.60 -27.88 -22.46
C HIS A 173 0.97 -29.28 -22.44
N VAL A 174 0.94 -29.91 -21.26
CA VAL A 174 0.59 -31.35 -21.11
C VAL A 174 -0.70 -31.65 -20.38
N TYR A 175 -1.26 -30.68 -19.68
CA TYR A 175 -2.52 -30.81 -18.97
C TYR A 175 -3.16 -29.42 -18.82
N ASP A 176 -4.50 -29.37 -18.76
CA ASP A 176 -5.22 -28.16 -18.37
C ASP A 176 -5.71 -28.25 -16.93
N TRP A 177 -5.76 -27.09 -16.27
CA TRP A 177 -6.52 -26.90 -15.05
C TRP A 177 -7.90 -26.39 -15.42
N ASP A 178 -8.92 -27.24 -15.31
CA ASP A 178 -10.31 -26.83 -15.52
C ASP A 178 -11.11 -26.91 -14.23
N LEU A 179 -12.31 -26.32 -14.26
CA LEU A 179 -13.28 -26.44 -13.17
C LEU A 179 -13.59 -27.94 -12.90
N PRO A 180 -13.91 -28.30 -11.64
CA PRO A 180 -14.37 -29.65 -11.32
C PRO A 180 -15.60 -30.04 -12.15
N LEU A 181 -15.82 -31.34 -12.34
CA LEU A 181 -17.04 -31.85 -13.00
C LEU A 181 -18.31 -31.37 -12.29
N ASP A 182 -18.27 -31.37 -10.96
CA ASP A 182 -19.31 -30.80 -10.12
C ASP A 182 -18.83 -29.47 -9.55
N THR A 183 -19.33 -28.37 -10.12
CA THR A 183 -19.04 -27.01 -9.64
C THR A 183 -19.96 -26.56 -8.51
N GLN A 184 -20.96 -27.35 -8.09
CA GLN A 184 -21.93 -26.96 -7.07
C GLN A 184 -21.27 -26.58 -5.73
N PRO A 185 -20.27 -27.33 -5.21
CA PRO A 185 -19.58 -26.93 -3.98
C PRO A 185 -18.88 -25.58 -4.09
N LEU A 186 -18.22 -25.32 -5.23
CA LEU A 186 -17.53 -24.05 -5.48
C LEU A 186 -18.53 -22.89 -5.64
N ALA A 187 -19.63 -23.11 -6.36
CA ALA A 187 -20.71 -22.14 -6.53
C ALA A 187 -21.36 -21.78 -5.18
N LYS A 188 -21.59 -22.78 -4.32
CA LYS A 188 -22.12 -22.56 -2.98
C LYS A 188 -21.16 -21.73 -2.12
N ASN A 189 -19.87 -22.01 -2.16
CA ASN A 189 -18.88 -21.22 -1.43
C ASN A 189 -18.76 -19.78 -1.96
N LEU A 190 -18.84 -19.60 -3.28
CA LEU A 190 -18.92 -18.27 -3.91
C LEU A 190 -20.12 -17.49 -3.37
N GLU A 191 -21.31 -18.11 -3.33
CA GLU A 191 -22.52 -17.49 -2.78
C GLU A 191 -22.33 -17.10 -1.31
N ARG A 192 -21.77 -18.00 -0.49
CA ARG A 192 -21.50 -17.72 0.92
C ARG A 192 -20.61 -16.50 1.10
N ILE A 193 -19.56 -16.36 0.27
CA ILE A 193 -18.68 -15.19 0.31
C ILE A 193 -19.49 -13.93 0.00
N ILE A 194 -20.27 -13.92 -1.07
CA ILE A 194 -21.08 -12.77 -1.48
C ILE A 194 -22.10 -12.39 -0.39
N GLN A 195 -22.71 -13.38 0.26
CA GLN A 195 -23.68 -13.17 1.34
C GLN A 195 -23.06 -12.77 2.68
N GLY A 196 -21.72 -12.66 2.77
CA GLY A 196 -21.02 -12.35 4.02
C GLY A 196 -21.05 -13.50 5.03
N GLU A 197 -21.26 -14.73 4.56
CA GLU A 197 -21.26 -15.95 5.35
C GLU A 197 -19.86 -16.53 5.59
N ILE A 198 -18.82 -15.92 5.00
CA ILE A 198 -17.42 -16.33 5.16
C ILE A 198 -16.64 -15.19 5.82
N ASP A 199 -15.83 -15.54 6.81
CA ASP A 199 -14.97 -14.61 7.53
C ASP A 199 -13.51 -14.66 7.05
N VAL A 200 -13.05 -15.83 6.58
CA VAL A 200 -11.69 -16.07 6.08
C VAL A 200 -11.72 -16.83 4.75
N ALA A 201 -10.97 -16.37 3.74
CA ALA A 201 -10.78 -17.06 2.46
C ALA A 201 -9.32 -17.48 2.29
N MET A 202 -9.08 -18.79 2.16
CA MET A 202 -7.75 -19.37 2.07
C MET A 202 -7.43 -19.87 0.67
N PHE A 203 -6.31 -19.40 0.12
CA PHE A 203 -5.82 -19.79 -1.18
C PHE A 203 -4.45 -20.48 -1.09
N THR A 204 -4.37 -21.72 -1.58
CA THR A 204 -3.15 -22.52 -1.70
C THR A 204 -2.54 -22.53 -3.11
N SER A 205 -3.18 -21.88 -4.08
CA SER A 205 -2.66 -21.74 -5.45
C SER A 205 -3.37 -20.63 -6.24
N ALA A 206 -2.64 -19.90 -7.09
CA ALA A 206 -3.17 -18.87 -7.98
C ALA A 206 -4.35 -19.35 -8.84
N ASN A 207 -4.31 -20.62 -9.28
CA ASN A 207 -5.37 -21.21 -10.09
C ASN A 207 -6.71 -21.28 -9.34
N GLN A 208 -6.71 -21.36 -8.00
CA GLN A 208 -7.94 -21.42 -7.22
C GLN A 208 -8.73 -20.10 -7.32
N LEU A 209 -8.02 -18.97 -7.26
CA LEU A 209 -8.62 -17.66 -7.47
C LEU A 209 -9.07 -17.50 -8.93
N ASN A 210 -8.24 -17.90 -9.90
CA ASN A 210 -8.60 -17.81 -11.32
C ASN A 210 -9.89 -18.59 -11.63
N HIS A 211 -10.05 -19.80 -11.08
CA HIS A 211 -11.24 -20.62 -11.28
C HIS A 211 -12.46 -20.10 -10.50
N LEU A 212 -12.26 -19.58 -9.28
CA LEU A 212 -13.32 -18.90 -8.55
C LEU A 212 -13.85 -17.69 -9.34
N LEU A 213 -12.95 -16.87 -9.90
CA LEU A 213 -13.30 -15.72 -10.74
C LEU A 213 -13.95 -16.14 -12.07
N LYS A 214 -13.43 -17.18 -12.74
CA LYS A 214 -14.03 -17.77 -13.95
C LYS A 214 -15.48 -18.20 -13.68
N LEU A 215 -15.74 -18.87 -12.57
CA LEU A 215 -17.10 -19.25 -12.18
C LEU A 215 -17.98 -18.03 -11.88
N ALA A 216 -17.45 -17.03 -11.18
CA ALA A 216 -18.17 -15.78 -10.90
C ALA A 216 -18.54 -15.02 -12.19
N GLU A 217 -17.65 -15.00 -13.18
CA GLU A 217 -17.90 -14.43 -14.50
C GLU A 217 -18.99 -15.18 -15.26
N GLN A 218 -18.95 -16.51 -15.26
CA GLN A 218 -20.01 -17.35 -15.85
C GLN A 218 -21.38 -17.07 -15.22
N GLN A 219 -21.41 -16.72 -13.93
CA GLN A 219 -22.62 -16.33 -13.20
C GLN A 219 -22.93 -14.82 -13.24
N ARG A 220 -22.09 -14.01 -13.90
CA ARG A 220 -22.18 -12.53 -13.94
C ARG A 220 -22.12 -11.83 -12.58
N ARG A 221 -21.42 -12.42 -11.61
CA ARG A 221 -21.30 -11.93 -10.22
C ARG A 221 -19.87 -11.63 -9.80
N LYS A 222 -18.98 -11.39 -10.76
CA LYS A 222 -17.57 -11.06 -10.50
C LYS A 222 -17.43 -9.85 -9.57
N GLU A 223 -18.12 -8.74 -9.87
CA GLU A 223 -18.02 -7.52 -9.07
C GLU A 223 -18.55 -7.68 -7.64
N GLU A 224 -19.65 -8.42 -7.47
CA GLU A 224 -20.18 -8.78 -6.15
C GLU A 224 -19.16 -9.59 -5.35
N LEU A 225 -18.56 -10.61 -5.97
CA LEU A 225 -17.52 -11.44 -5.36
C LEU A 225 -16.29 -10.60 -4.98
N MET A 226 -15.79 -9.76 -5.87
CA MET A 226 -14.62 -8.90 -5.63
C MET A 226 -14.87 -7.95 -4.46
N THR A 227 -16.07 -7.36 -4.40
CA THR A 227 -16.49 -6.49 -3.28
C THR A 227 -16.56 -7.26 -1.97
N ALA A 228 -17.13 -8.48 -2.01
CA ALA A 228 -17.24 -9.32 -0.82
C ALA A 228 -15.87 -9.79 -0.31
N LEU A 229 -14.97 -10.23 -1.20
CA LEU A 229 -13.62 -10.68 -0.84
C LEU A 229 -12.81 -9.61 -0.10
N ARG A 230 -12.96 -8.33 -0.44
CA ARG A 230 -12.30 -7.22 0.28
C ARG A 230 -12.72 -7.11 1.75
N SER A 231 -13.88 -7.65 2.11
CA SER A 231 -14.40 -7.66 3.49
C SER A 231 -14.04 -8.92 4.28
N VAL A 232 -13.46 -9.92 3.61
CA VAL A 232 -13.05 -11.20 4.19
C VAL A 232 -11.55 -11.12 4.51
N VAL A 233 -11.08 -11.87 5.51
CA VAL A 233 -9.63 -12.06 5.71
C VAL A 233 -9.09 -12.97 4.61
N ILE A 234 -8.21 -12.46 3.76
CA ILE A 234 -7.60 -13.21 2.67
C ILE A 234 -6.25 -13.77 3.12
N ALA A 235 -6.16 -15.10 3.18
CA ALA A 235 -4.94 -15.80 3.52
C ALA A 235 -4.36 -16.49 2.28
N SER A 236 -3.13 -16.08 1.92
CA SER A 236 -2.37 -16.61 0.80
C SER A 236 -1.29 -17.57 1.30
N VAL A 237 -1.15 -18.73 0.66
CA VAL A 237 -0.10 -19.69 1.04
C VAL A 237 1.31 -19.18 0.76
N GLY A 238 1.50 -18.23 -0.16
CA GLY A 238 2.83 -17.74 -0.49
C GLY A 238 2.89 -16.81 -1.71
N PRO A 239 4.11 -16.36 -2.09
CA PRO A 239 4.31 -15.20 -2.95
C PRO A 239 3.61 -15.25 -4.31
N THR A 240 3.59 -16.41 -4.98
CA THR A 240 2.94 -16.57 -6.29
C THR A 240 1.42 -16.38 -6.22
N MET A 241 0.79 -16.83 -5.14
CA MET A 241 -0.65 -16.62 -4.92
C MET A 241 -0.92 -15.15 -4.56
N SER A 242 -0.06 -14.56 -3.73
CA SER A 242 -0.16 -13.16 -3.31
C SER A 242 -0.03 -12.18 -4.48
N GLU A 243 0.89 -12.44 -5.41
CA GLU A 243 1.02 -11.71 -6.67
C GLU A 243 -0.31 -11.74 -7.46
N ARG A 244 -0.95 -12.91 -7.57
CA ARG A 244 -2.23 -13.05 -8.27
C ARG A 244 -3.40 -12.34 -7.58
N LEU A 245 -3.39 -12.23 -6.24
CA LEU A 245 -4.37 -11.43 -5.49
C LEU A 245 -4.20 -9.94 -5.80
N ARG A 246 -2.96 -9.46 -5.76
CA ARG A 246 -2.60 -8.05 -6.05
C ARG A 246 -2.95 -7.65 -7.48
N GLU A 247 -2.72 -8.52 -8.45
CA GLU A 247 -3.11 -8.30 -9.86
C GLU A 247 -4.62 -8.05 -10.04
N HIS A 248 -5.45 -8.49 -9.09
CA HIS A 248 -6.89 -8.24 -9.07
C HIS A 248 -7.31 -7.16 -8.06
N GLY A 249 -6.36 -6.46 -7.42
CA GLY A 249 -6.65 -5.46 -6.40
C GLY A 249 -7.31 -6.02 -5.14
N LEU A 250 -6.93 -7.25 -4.76
CA LEU A 250 -7.31 -7.89 -3.50
C LEU A 250 -6.15 -7.85 -2.50
N PRO A 251 -6.42 -7.57 -1.22
CA PRO A 251 -5.39 -7.58 -0.20
C PRO A 251 -4.92 -9.01 0.13
N VAL A 252 -3.71 -9.09 0.68
CA VAL A 252 -3.06 -10.27 1.23
C VAL A 252 -2.90 -10.02 2.72
N ASP A 253 -3.95 -10.30 3.49
CA ASP A 253 -3.97 -10.03 4.92
C ASP A 253 -3.01 -10.93 5.70
N ILE A 254 -2.82 -12.16 5.20
CA ILE A 254 -1.98 -13.19 5.84
C ILE A 254 -1.19 -13.96 4.79
N GLU A 255 0.13 -13.96 4.94
CA GLU A 255 1.06 -14.85 4.21
C GLU A 255 2.01 -15.50 5.23
N PRO A 256 2.07 -16.84 5.31
CA PRO A 256 2.96 -17.53 6.24
C PRO A 256 4.41 -17.52 5.73
N ILE A 257 5.37 -17.44 6.65
CA ILE A 257 6.82 -17.53 6.32
C ILE A 257 7.15 -18.80 5.54
N HIS A 258 6.52 -19.92 5.91
CA HIS A 258 6.69 -21.19 5.21
C HIS A 258 5.45 -21.48 4.35
N PRO A 259 5.59 -21.57 3.02
CA PRO A 259 4.45 -21.66 2.10
C PRO A 259 3.87 -23.09 2.06
N LYS A 260 3.25 -23.49 3.17
CA LYS A 260 2.65 -24.80 3.39
C LYS A 260 1.28 -24.65 4.07
N MET A 261 0.43 -25.65 3.85
CA MET A 261 -0.94 -25.68 4.37
C MET A 261 -1.03 -25.51 5.90
N GLY A 262 -0.23 -26.26 6.67
CA GLY A 262 -0.24 -26.16 8.14
C GLY A 262 0.11 -24.76 8.66
N PRO A 263 1.27 -24.20 8.27
CA PRO A 263 1.64 -22.82 8.60
C PRO A 263 0.60 -21.77 8.17
N LEU A 264 -0.01 -21.91 6.99
CA LEU A 264 -1.09 -21.03 6.53
C LEU A 264 -2.27 -21.02 7.51
N VAL A 265 -2.78 -22.21 7.86
CA VAL A 265 -3.92 -22.35 8.77
C VAL A 265 -3.58 -21.82 10.16
N ALA A 266 -2.37 -22.10 10.66
CA ALA A 266 -1.92 -21.62 11.97
C ALA A 266 -1.81 -20.08 12.03
N ALA A 267 -1.20 -19.46 11.02
CA ALA A 267 -1.08 -18.01 10.94
C ALA A 267 -2.46 -17.34 10.79
N ALA A 268 -3.36 -17.96 10.02
CA ALA A 268 -4.73 -17.49 9.89
C ALA A 268 -5.52 -17.60 11.21
N ALA A 269 -5.38 -18.70 11.94
CA ALA A 269 -6.04 -18.87 13.23
C ALA A 269 -5.57 -17.83 14.26
N GLU A 270 -4.29 -17.46 14.24
CA GLU A 270 -3.73 -16.46 15.14
C GLU A 270 -4.23 -15.03 14.86
N LYS A 271 -4.37 -14.65 13.58
CA LYS A 271 -4.52 -13.23 13.19
C LYS A 271 -5.90 -12.83 12.68
N SER A 272 -6.74 -13.78 12.26
CA SER A 272 -7.97 -13.46 11.52
C SER A 272 -8.97 -12.64 12.32
N HIS A 273 -9.10 -12.86 13.64
CA HIS A 273 -10.05 -12.13 14.47
C HIS A 273 -9.75 -10.62 14.47
N ASP A 274 -8.51 -10.26 14.79
CA ASP A 274 -8.05 -8.86 14.84
C ASP A 274 -8.21 -8.17 13.48
N ILE A 275 -7.81 -8.85 12.40
CA ILE A 275 -7.92 -8.31 11.04
C ILE A 275 -9.39 -8.09 10.67
N LEU A 276 -10.27 -9.04 10.99
CA LEU A 276 -11.70 -8.93 10.69
C LEU A 276 -12.35 -7.77 11.47
N VAL A 277 -11.97 -7.56 12.73
CA VAL A 277 -12.44 -6.42 13.53
C VAL A 277 -12.02 -5.11 12.86
N ARG A 278 -10.76 -4.98 12.43
CA ARG A 278 -10.25 -3.79 11.75
C ARG A 278 -10.96 -3.53 10.42
N LYS A 279 -11.12 -4.56 9.59
CA LYS A 279 -11.89 -4.49 8.33
C LYS A 279 -13.33 -4.05 8.58
N LYS A 280 -13.99 -4.60 9.60
CA LYS A 280 -15.37 -4.22 9.98
C LYS A 280 -15.43 -2.77 10.43
N GLN A 281 -14.46 -2.28 11.19
CA GLN A 281 -14.41 -0.88 11.62
C GLN A 281 -14.22 0.06 10.43
N VAL A 282 -13.20 -0.17 9.59
CA VAL A 282 -12.96 0.63 8.39
C VAL A 282 -14.17 0.59 7.47
N ARG A 283 -14.73 -0.59 7.20
CA ARG A 283 -15.93 -0.71 6.40
C ARG A 283 -17.12 -0.02 7.05
N ALA A 284 -17.33 -0.12 8.37
CA ALA A 284 -18.41 0.59 9.04
C ALA A 284 -18.28 2.10 8.83
N VAL A 285 -17.06 2.65 8.95
CA VAL A 285 -16.79 4.07 8.66
C VAL A 285 -17.07 4.43 7.19
N LEU A 286 -16.57 3.63 6.25
CA LEU A 286 -16.68 3.90 4.82
C LEU A 286 -18.09 3.63 4.27
N SER A 287 -18.83 2.70 4.87
CA SER A 287 -20.18 2.27 4.50
C SER A 287 -21.27 2.98 5.29
N SER A 288 -20.94 3.64 6.40
CA SER A 288 -21.74 4.72 6.98
C SER A 288 -21.66 5.91 6.03
N SER A 289 -22.11 5.71 4.80
CA SER A 289 -22.55 6.77 3.93
C SER A 289 -23.61 7.50 4.73
N THR A 290 -23.22 8.64 5.29
CA THR A 290 -24.08 9.81 5.17
C THR A 290 -24.57 9.77 3.72
N PRO A 291 -25.89 9.88 3.43
CA PRO A 291 -26.38 9.88 2.06
C PRO A 291 -25.46 10.76 1.22
N GLN A 292 -25.29 10.46 -0.07
CA GLN A 292 -24.45 11.21 -1.00
C GLN A 292 -24.97 12.66 -1.08
N VAL A 293 -24.74 13.42 -0.03
CA VAL A 293 -25.13 14.79 0.17
C VAL A 293 -24.21 15.49 -0.77
N ASP A 294 -24.79 16.09 -1.79
CA ASP A 294 -24.07 16.99 -2.67
C ASP A 294 -23.23 17.92 -1.77
N PRO A 295 -21.88 17.85 -1.84
CA PRO A 295 -21.01 18.64 -0.97
C PRO A 295 -21.40 20.12 -0.95
N ARG A 296 -21.92 20.63 -2.07
CA ARG A 296 -22.40 22.00 -2.25
C ARG A 296 -23.53 22.41 -1.31
N THR A 297 -24.20 21.45 -0.67
CA THR A 297 -25.27 21.71 0.30
C THR A 297 -24.79 21.73 1.75
N ALA A 298 -23.55 21.29 2.01
CA ALA A 298 -23.00 21.24 3.34
C ALA A 298 -22.41 22.60 3.78
N LYS A 299 -22.58 22.98 5.05
CA LYS A 299 -22.16 24.30 5.55
C LYS A 299 -20.66 24.58 5.42
N TRP A 300 -19.82 23.55 5.55
CA TRP A 300 -18.37 23.66 5.39
C TRP A 300 -17.95 23.97 3.94
N TYR A 301 -18.78 23.68 2.94
CA TYR A 301 -18.42 23.80 1.52
C TYR A 301 -18.12 25.24 1.13
N ASP A 302 -18.90 26.18 1.68
CA ASP A 302 -18.73 27.62 1.49
C ASP A 302 -18.02 28.31 2.65
N SER A 303 -17.36 27.54 3.54
CA SER A 303 -16.47 28.11 4.56
C SER A 303 -15.34 28.93 3.92
N PRO A 304 -14.81 29.96 4.63
CA PRO A 304 -13.68 30.75 4.12
C PRO A 304 -12.50 29.88 3.67
N PHE A 305 -12.17 28.82 4.43
CA PHE A 305 -11.10 27.89 4.10
C PHE A 305 -11.35 27.16 2.77
N MET A 306 -12.53 26.56 2.58
CA MET A 306 -12.82 25.80 1.36
C MET A 306 -12.93 26.70 0.12
N LYS A 307 -13.47 27.91 0.28
CA LYS A 307 -13.46 28.94 -0.77
C LYS A 307 -12.04 29.34 -1.17
N ALA A 308 -11.16 29.56 -0.20
CA ALA A 308 -9.75 29.86 -0.48
C ALA A 308 -9.05 28.69 -1.19
N CYS A 309 -9.31 27.42 -0.82
CA CYS A 309 -8.81 26.26 -1.57
C CYS A 309 -9.23 26.28 -3.05
N ARG A 310 -10.41 26.81 -3.36
CA ARG A 310 -10.93 26.96 -4.74
C ARG A 310 -10.56 28.30 -5.40
N ARG A 311 -9.78 29.15 -4.71
CA ARG A 311 -9.44 30.52 -5.12
C ARG A 311 -10.67 31.40 -5.36
N GLU A 312 -11.74 31.15 -4.62
CA GLU A 312 -12.93 32.00 -4.61
C GLU A 312 -12.71 33.18 -3.65
N PRO A 313 -13.31 34.35 -3.92
CA PRO A 313 -13.28 35.46 -2.99
C PRO A 313 -13.87 35.08 -1.62
N THR A 314 -13.19 35.45 -0.55
CA THR A 314 -13.65 35.29 0.83
C THR A 314 -13.88 36.65 1.50
N ASP A 315 -14.73 36.67 2.52
CA ASP A 315 -14.99 37.86 3.35
C ASP A 315 -13.88 38.10 4.38
N VAL A 316 -13.09 37.07 4.67
CA VAL A 316 -11.94 37.07 5.57
C VAL A 316 -10.88 36.12 5.02
N THR A 317 -9.60 36.38 5.29
CA THR A 317 -8.55 35.38 4.99
C THR A 317 -8.65 34.25 6.01
N PRO A 318 -8.92 33.00 5.59
CA PRO A 318 -8.98 31.88 6.53
C PRO A 318 -7.60 31.62 7.14
N VAL A 319 -7.58 31.27 8.42
CA VAL A 319 -6.38 30.91 9.17
C VAL A 319 -6.54 29.60 9.90
N TRP A 320 -5.52 28.77 9.80
CA TRP A 320 -5.28 27.64 10.69
C TRP A 320 -3.78 27.52 10.92
N LEU A 321 -3.35 26.86 12.01
CA LEU A 321 -1.93 26.82 12.39
C LEU A 321 -1.40 25.40 12.37
N MET A 322 -0.30 25.12 11.67
CA MET A 322 0.34 23.80 11.77
C MET A 322 0.67 23.45 13.23
N ARG A 323 0.37 22.20 13.64
CA ARG A 323 0.47 21.75 15.05
C ARG A 323 -0.46 22.52 16.01
N GLN A 324 -1.72 22.74 15.59
CA GLN A 324 -2.78 23.40 16.38
C GLN A 324 -2.89 22.81 17.79
N ALA A 325 -2.95 21.48 17.90
CA ALA A 325 -2.86 20.78 19.17
C ALA A 325 -1.40 20.34 19.41
N GLY A 326 -0.82 20.78 20.52
CA GLY A 326 0.56 20.42 20.84
C GLY A 326 1.01 20.88 22.22
N ARG A 327 2.28 20.58 22.52
CA ARG A 327 2.90 20.76 23.85
C ARG A 327 2.88 22.19 24.39
N TYR A 328 2.57 23.20 23.58
CA TYR A 328 2.43 24.58 24.00
C TYR A 328 1.12 24.83 24.78
N MET A 329 0.07 24.03 24.54
CA MET A 329 -1.21 24.08 25.26
C MET A 329 -1.20 23.27 26.56
N ALA A 330 -1.84 23.79 27.61
CA ALA A 330 -1.95 23.11 28.90
C ALA A 330 -2.82 21.86 28.82
N GLU A 331 -3.97 21.95 28.15
CA GLU A 331 -4.94 20.86 27.98
C GLU A 331 -4.29 19.67 27.27
N TYR A 332 -3.47 19.93 26.24
CA TYR A 332 -2.73 18.88 25.55
C TYR A 332 -1.70 18.21 26.48
N ARG A 333 -0.98 18.99 27.30
CA ARG A 333 -0.01 18.43 28.26
C ARG A 333 -0.69 17.56 29.31
N GLU A 334 -1.87 17.95 29.78
CA GLU A 334 -2.68 17.17 30.73
C GLU A 334 -3.11 15.83 30.16
N VAL A 335 -3.52 15.79 28.89
CA VAL A 335 -3.82 14.54 28.18
C VAL A 335 -2.57 13.69 28.03
N ARG A 336 -1.46 14.26 27.53
CA ARG A 336 -0.18 13.54 27.34
C ARG A 336 0.45 13.02 28.63
N ALA A 337 0.11 13.59 29.80
CA ALA A 337 0.60 13.09 31.09
C ALA A 337 -0.03 11.73 31.47
N LYS A 338 -1.15 11.34 30.85
CA LYS A 338 -1.91 10.13 31.19
C LYS A 338 -1.73 8.98 30.19
N THR A 339 -1.05 9.21 29.06
CA THR A 339 -0.91 8.22 27.98
C THR A 339 0.34 8.49 27.15
N THR A 340 0.91 7.47 26.50
CA THR A 340 2.01 7.64 25.54
C THR A 340 1.52 8.30 24.24
N PHE A 341 2.45 8.71 23.37
CA PHE A 341 2.07 9.42 22.13
C PHE A 341 1.34 8.49 21.17
N LEU A 342 1.85 7.26 21.04
CA LEU A 342 1.27 6.26 20.14
C LEU A 342 -0.10 5.76 20.66
N GLU A 343 -0.24 5.57 21.98
CA GLU A 343 -1.54 5.25 22.57
C GLU A 343 -2.57 6.36 22.36
N LEU A 344 -2.15 7.63 22.48
CA LEU A 344 -3.01 8.77 22.16
C LEU A 344 -3.45 8.72 20.69
N CYS A 345 -2.51 8.55 19.74
CA CYS A 345 -2.82 8.46 18.32
C CYS A 345 -3.70 7.24 17.96
N LYS A 346 -3.67 6.17 18.76
CA LYS A 346 -4.51 4.97 18.62
C LYS A 346 -5.86 5.09 19.34
N ASN A 347 -6.18 6.24 19.96
CA ASN A 347 -7.45 6.53 20.61
C ASN A 347 -8.23 7.63 19.86
N PRO A 348 -9.18 7.27 18.97
CA PRO A 348 -9.93 8.22 18.15
C PRO A 348 -10.72 9.27 18.94
N GLN A 349 -11.35 8.85 20.05
CA GLN A 349 -12.15 9.75 20.88
C GLN A 349 -11.28 10.85 21.49
N LEU A 350 -10.12 10.46 22.04
CA LEU A 350 -9.19 11.39 22.66
C LEU A 350 -8.51 12.29 21.63
N CYS A 351 -8.19 11.76 20.43
CA CYS A 351 -7.71 12.56 19.31
C CYS A 351 -8.72 13.63 18.88
N SER A 352 -10.00 13.26 18.74
CA SER A 352 -11.10 14.19 18.43
C SER A 352 -11.24 15.25 19.51
N GLU A 353 -11.31 14.87 20.78
CA GLU A 353 -11.44 15.79 21.92
C GLU A 353 -10.32 16.82 21.96
N VAL A 354 -9.07 16.37 21.82
CA VAL A 354 -7.88 17.23 21.78
C VAL A 354 -7.98 18.24 20.63
N MET A 355 -8.40 17.79 19.45
CA MET A 355 -8.49 18.66 18.29
C MET A 355 -9.65 19.66 18.39
N CYS A 356 -10.85 19.22 18.77
CA CYS A 356 -12.00 20.08 19.00
C CYS A 356 -11.70 21.16 20.05
N THR A 357 -11.00 20.80 21.13
CA THR A 357 -10.56 21.74 22.16
C THR A 357 -9.59 22.78 21.60
N ALA A 358 -8.58 22.35 20.83
CA ALA A 358 -7.60 23.25 20.22
C ALA A 358 -8.27 24.22 19.23
N VAL A 359 -9.15 23.72 18.35
CA VAL A 359 -9.87 24.53 17.37
C VAL A 359 -10.74 25.58 18.06
N LYS A 360 -11.52 25.18 19.07
CA LYS A 360 -12.37 26.09 19.83
C LYS A 360 -11.54 27.15 20.57
N ARG A 361 -10.41 26.76 21.14
CA ARG A 361 -9.54 27.66 21.90
C ARG A 361 -8.83 28.68 21.00
N LEU A 362 -8.42 28.27 19.80
CA LEU A 362 -7.71 29.13 18.85
C LEU A 362 -8.65 29.98 17.99
N GLY A 363 -9.87 29.53 17.72
CA GLY A 363 -10.79 30.22 16.81
C GLY A 363 -10.43 30.07 15.33
N VAL A 364 -9.73 29.00 14.94
CA VAL A 364 -9.27 28.77 13.56
C VAL A 364 -10.39 28.32 12.60
N ASP A 365 -10.16 28.52 11.30
CA ASP A 365 -11.14 28.25 10.23
C ASP A 365 -11.11 26.83 9.65
N ALA A 366 -10.18 25.98 10.12
CA ALA A 366 -10.08 24.57 9.73
C ALA A 366 -9.39 23.75 10.81
N ALA A 367 -9.78 22.49 10.93
CA ALA A 367 -9.20 21.54 11.87
C ALA A 367 -8.34 20.52 11.12
N ILE A 368 -7.10 20.28 11.52
CA ILE A 368 -6.32 19.14 11.01
C ILE A 368 -6.44 17.98 11.99
N ILE A 369 -6.63 16.74 11.53
CA ILE A 369 -6.73 15.60 12.46
C ILE A 369 -5.48 15.49 13.34
N PHE A 370 -5.64 15.01 14.57
CA PHE A 370 -4.51 14.69 15.44
C PHE A 370 -3.98 13.29 15.11
N SER A 371 -2.80 13.21 14.48
CA SER A 371 -2.11 11.96 14.18
C SER A 371 -0.60 12.21 14.02
N ASP A 372 0.15 11.20 13.55
CA ASP A 372 1.55 11.33 13.16
C ASP A 372 1.76 10.85 11.70
N LEU A 373 2.87 11.23 11.07
CA LEU A 373 3.22 10.84 9.70
C LEU A 373 3.65 9.37 9.61
N LEU A 374 4.37 8.87 10.62
CA LEU A 374 5.11 7.61 10.54
C LEU A 374 4.33 6.33 10.79
N PRO A 375 3.15 6.29 11.46
CA PRO A 375 2.44 5.03 11.67
C PRO A 375 2.09 4.27 10.38
N ILE A 376 2.06 4.95 9.22
CA ILE A 376 1.91 4.30 7.91
C ILE A 376 3.04 3.30 7.59
N LEU A 377 4.22 3.47 8.20
CA LEU A 377 5.38 2.59 7.99
C LEU A 377 5.29 1.27 8.77
N GLU A 378 4.57 1.23 9.90
CA GLU A 378 4.37 -0.01 10.69
C GLU A 378 3.78 -1.16 9.84
N PRO A 379 2.62 -0.99 9.17
CA PRO A 379 2.06 -2.04 8.31
C PRO A 379 2.89 -2.31 7.05
N MET A 380 3.80 -1.42 6.69
CA MET A 380 4.76 -1.63 5.60
C MET A 380 6.01 -2.42 6.06
N GLY A 381 6.03 -2.96 7.29
CA GLY A 381 7.08 -3.84 7.79
C GLY A 381 8.23 -3.14 8.52
N LEU A 382 8.08 -1.86 8.86
CA LEU A 382 9.09 -1.09 9.59
C LEU A 382 8.75 -1.07 11.10
N ASP A 383 9.76 -1.31 11.93
CA ASP A 383 9.67 -1.33 13.38
C ASP A 383 9.85 0.07 13.95
N LEU A 384 8.72 0.76 14.18
CA LEU A 384 8.66 2.14 14.63
C LEU A 384 8.45 2.22 16.15
N GLU A 385 9.35 2.95 16.81
CA GLU A 385 9.23 3.34 18.22
C GLU A 385 9.33 4.85 18.38
N TYR A 386 8.61 5.42 19.35
CA TYR A 386 8.80 6.81 19.80
C TYR A 386 9.57 6.84 21.11
N ALA A 387 10.89 6.83 21.01
CA ALA A 387 11.77 6.85 22.18
C ALA A 387 11.66 8.19 22.93
N GLN A 388 11.68 8.13 24.26
CA GLN A 388 11.50 9.30 25.10
C GLN A 388 12.67 10.30 24.91
N GLY A 389 12.38 11.46 24.32
CA GLY A 389 13.35 12.53 24.12
C GLY A 389 14.18 12.44 22.83
N GLU A 390 14.19 11.30 22.14
CA GLU A 390 14.99 11.09 20.92
C GLU A 390 14.16 11.16 19.63
N GLY A 391 12.82 11.18 19.75
CA GLY A 391 11.92 11.20 18.60
C GLY A 391 11.65 9.80 18.04
N PRO A 392 11.14 9.69 16.81
CA PRO A 392 10.85 8.40 16.21
C PRO A 392 12.13 7.69 15.78
N VAL A 393 12.19 6.39 16.07
CA VAL A 393 13.28 5.47 15.72
C VAL A 393 12.71 4.33 14.91
N ILE A 394 13.37 4.00 13.79
CA ILE A 394 13.11 2.79 13.01
C ILE A 394 14.22 1.79 13.29
N HIS A 395 13.91 0.68 13.96
CA HIS A 395 14.91 -0.30 14.43
C HIS A 395 15.47 -1.18 13.29
N ASN A 396 14.74 -1.29 12.19
CA ASN A 396 15.12 -2.01 10.98
C ASN A 396 15.22 -1.06 9.77
N PRO A 397 16.17 -0.10 9.75
CA PRO A 397 16.26 0.90 8.69
C PRO A 397 16.73 0.29 7.36
N VAL A 398 16.16 0.75 6.25
CA VAL A 398 16.53 0.33 4.88
C VAL A 398 17.88 0.94 4.51
N ARG A 399 18.90 0.15 4.20
CA ARG A 399 20.26 0.63 3.87
C ARG A 399 20.71 0.25 2.46
N GLU A 400 20.25 -0.89 1.97
CA GLU A 400 20.63 -1.45 0.67
C GLU A 400 19.42 -1.92 -0.13
N SER A 401 19.63 -2.22 -1.41
CA SER A 401 18.57 -2.56 -2.36
C SER A 401 17.80 -3.83 -1.94
N SER A 402 18.48 -4.81 -1.37
CA SER A 402 17.89 -6.02 -0.77
C SER A 402 16.96 -5.73 0.41
N ASP A 403 17.19 -4.65 1.17
CA ASP A 403 16.30 -4.29 2.28
C ASP A 403 14.92 -3.84 1.77
N ILE A 404 14.82 -3.37 0.52
CA ILE A 404 13.54 -2.92 -0.04
C ILE A 404 12.57 -4.08 -0.13
N ASP A 405 13.03 -5.32 -0.36
CA ASP A 405 12.16 -6.48 -0.47
C ASP A 405 11.35 -6.75 0.81
N ARG A 406 11.80 -6.27 1.97
CA ARG A 406 11.05 -6.39 3.24
C ARG A 406 9.99 -5.30 3.43
N VAL A 407 10.01 -4.22 2.65
CA VAL A 407 9.05 -3.12 2.73
C VAL A 407 7.74 -3.57 2.07
N LEU A 408 6.74 -3.88 2.88
CA LEU A 408 5.47 -4.41 2.41
C LEU A 408 4.61 -3.32 1.76
N GLU A 409 3.75 -3.74 0.84
CA GLU A 409 2.76 -2.87 0.21
C GLU A 409 1.56 -2.67 1.14
N LEU A 410 1.09 -1.42 1.27
CA LEU A 410 -0.14 -1.11 2.02
C LEU A 410 -1.33 -1.21 1.07
N GLU A 411 -1.95 -2.39 1.03
CA GLU A 411 -3.05 -2.71 0.10
C GLU A 411 -4.42 -2.19 0.60
N SER A 412 -4.55 -1.92 1.90
CA SER A 412 -5.74 -1.32 2.52
C SER A 412 -5.37 -0.47 3.74
N ALA A 413 -6.30 0.39 4.17
CA ALA A 413 -6.14 1.19 5.39
C ALA A 413 -6.52 0.44 6.68
N ASP A 414 -6.78 -0.88 6.63
CA ASP A 414 -7.31 -1.65 7.77
C ASP A 414 -6.37 -1.62 8.99
N SER A 415 -5.06 -1.76 8.74
CA SER A 415 -4.05 -1.67 9.80
C SER A 415 -3.94 -0.28 10.42
N LEU A 416 -4.50 0.74 9.77
CA LEU A 416 -4.54 2.14 10.19
C LEU A 416 -5.98 2.58 10.56
N HIS A 417 -6.88 1.63 10.84
CA HIS A 417 -8.29 1.88 11.16
C HIS A 417 -8.50 2.98 12.21
N TYR A 418 -7.62 3.10 13.21
CA TYR A 418 -7.70 4.12 14.25
C TYR A 418 -7.56 5.55 13.70
N VAL A 419 -6.80 5.76 12.63
CA VAL A 419 -6.73 7.07 11.94
C VAL A 419 -8.04 7.34 11.21
N ILE A 420 -8.55 6.34 10.49
CA ILE A 420 -9.79 6.45 9.72
C ILE A 420 -10.96 6.78 10.66
N GLU A 421 -11.02 6.11 11.81
CA GLU A 421 -11.98 6.39 12.87
C GLU A 421 -11.75 7.77 13.52
N THR A 422 -10.50 8.22 13.67
CA THR A 422 -10.19 9.58 14.16
C THR A 422 -10.74 10.64 13.23
N VAL A 423 -10.63 10.46 11.91
CA VAL A 423 -11.22 11.39 10.94
C VAL A 423 -12.73 11.42 11.08
N ARG A 424 -13.39 10.25 11.11
CA ARG A 424 -14.84 10.11 11.25
C ARG A 424 -15.34 10.79 12.52
N GLN A 425 -14.68 10.51 13.65
CA GLN A 425 -15.05 11.06 14.96
C GLN A 425 -14.82 12.57 15.02
N THR A 426 -13.66 13.05 14.55
CA THR A 426 -13.37 14.49 14.49
C THR A 426 -14.39 15.21 13.61
N ARG A 427 -14.78 14.64 12.47
CA ARG A 427 -15.79 15.23 11.60
C ARG A 427 -17.16 15.29 12.28
N ALA A 428 -17.55 14.25 13.02
CA ALA A 428 -18.81 14.23 13.75
C ALA A 428 -18.86 15.26 14.90
N ASP A 429 -17.75 15.44 15.62
CA ASP A 429 -17.68 16.33 16.78
C ASP A 429 -17.43 17.80 16.41
N MET A 430 -16.82 18.05 15.25
CA MET A 430 -16.47 19.40 14.78
C MET A 430 -17.70 20.14 14.23
N PRO A 431 -17.88 21.45 14.51
CA PRO A 431 -18.98 22.24 13.95
C PRO A 431 -19.09 22.09 12.43
N GLU A 432 -20.33 22.03 11.92
CA GLU A 432 -20.62 21.73 10.51
C GLU A 432 -19.97 22.68 9.49
N HIS A 433 -19.59 23.89 9.90
CA HIS A 433 -18.97 24.91 9.05
C HIS A 433 -17.43 24.87 9.07
N ILE A 434 -16.80 24.20 10.03
CA ILE A 434 -15.33 24.07 10.11
C ILE A 434 -14.91 22.81 9.37
N PRO A 435 -14.20 22.88 8.24
CA PRO A 435 -13.69 21.70 7.53
C PRO A 435 -12.59 20.97 8.31
N VAL A 436 -12.51 19.66 8.10
CA VAL A 436 -11.49 18.75 8.66
C VAL A 436 -10.48 18.40 7.56
N ILE A 437 -9.21 18.53 7.89
CA ILE A 437 -8.04 18.28 7.04
C ILE A 437 -7.45 16.93 7.46
N GLY A 438 -7.45 15.95 6.54
CA GLY A 438 -6.65 14.73 6.66
C GLY A 438 -5.22 14.98 6.22
N PHE A 439 -4.27 14.10 6.53
CA PHE A 439 -2.89 14.30 6.09
C PHE A 439 -2.07 13.01 5.98
N ALA A 440 -0.94 13.12 5.28
CA ALA A 440 0.10 12.11 5.19
C ALA A 440 1.48 12.74 5.05
N GLY A 441 2.53 11.97 5.35
CA GLY A 441 3.90 12.34 4.96
C GLY A 441 4.12 12.13 3.46
N ALA A 442 4.92 13.00 2.85
CA ALA A 442 5.34 12.82 1.47
C ALA A 442 6.26 11.59 1.31
N PRO A 443 6.35 10.99 0.11
CA PRO A 443 7.21 9.82 -0.14
C PRO A 443 8.65 10.04 0.29
N PHE A 444 9.25 11.18 -0.04
CA PHE A 444 10.64 11.48 0.32
C PHE A 444 10.85 11.57 1.83
N THR A 445 9.92 12.21 2.53
CA THR A 445 9.98 12.34 3.98
C THR A 445 9.83 10.97 4.66
N LEU A 446 8.88 10.15 4.24
CA LEU A 446 8.69 8.80 4.77
C LEU A 446 9.86 7.87 4.47
N ALA A 447 10.37 7.89 3.23
CA ALA A 447 11.57 7.13 2.87
C ALA A 447 12.79 7.60 3.65
N SER A 448 12.92 8.90 3.90
CA SER A 448 14.02 9.41 4.72
C SER A 448 14.00 8.83 6.13
N TYR A 449 12.83 8.75 6.78
CA TYR A 449 12.73 8.09 8.08
C TYR A 449 13.03 6.59 7.98
N ALA A 450 12.46 5.90 6.99
CA ALA A 450 12.68 4.46 6.78
C ALA A 450 14.14 4.12 6.49
N ILE A 451 14.88 4.99 5.80
CA ILE A 451 16.28 4.77 5.41
C ILE A 451 17.25 5.25 6.46
N GLU A 452 17.04 6.43 7.05
CA GLU A 452 17.96 7.00 8.04
C GLU A 452 17.86 6.26 9.37
N GLY A 453 16.68 5.75 9.73
CA GLY A 453 16.38 5.17 11.03
C GLY A 453 15.77 6.15 12.02
N GLY A 454 15.53 7.40 11.62
CA GLY A 454 15.08 8.48 12.49
C GLY A 454 15.29 9.84 11.83
N ALA A 455 15.32 10.90 12.64
CA ALA A 455 15.63 12.24 12.14
C ALA A 455 17.10 12.34 11.68
N SER A 456 17.34 12.99 10.54
CA SER A 456 18.68 13.20 9.99
C SER A 456 18.87 14.66 9.61
N ARG A 457 20.10 15.16 9.72
CA ARG A 457 20.47 16.52 9.31
C ARG A 457 20.90 16.59 7.85
N ASN A 458 21.59 15.56 7.37
CA ASN A 458 22.23 15.54 6.06
C ASN A 458 21.61 14.53 5.09
N TYR A 459 20.76 13.62 5.58
CA TYR A 459 20.10 12.57 4.79
C TYR A 459 21.11 11.74 3.98
N LEU A 460 22.23 11.39 4.63
CA LEU A 460 23.37 10.75 3.98
C LEU A 460 22.97 9.41 3.35
N HIS A 461 22.22 8.59 4.08
CA HIS A 461 21.81 7.27 3.62
C HIS A 461 20.72 7.37 2.56
N THR A 462 19.73 8.24 2.77
CA THR A 462 18.65 8.48 1.79
C THR A 462 19.23 8.89 0.45
N LYS A 463 20.10 9.91 0.44
CA LYS A 463 20.70 10.41 -0.80
C LYS A 463 21.67 9.42 -1.42
N THR A 464 22.43 8.69 -0.60
CA THR A 464 23.33 7.64 -1.10
C THR A 464 22.54 6.55 -1.83
N LEU A 465 21.44 6.04 -1.26
CA LEU A 465 20.59 5.07 -1.92
C LEU A 465 19.98 5.65 -3.20
N MET A 466 19.41 6.86 -3.13
CA MET A 466 18.78 7.57 -4.25
C MET A 466 19.73 7.76 -5.43
N TYR A 467 21.01 8.07 -5.18
CA TYR A 467 22.01 8.28 -6.23
C TYR A 467 22.68 6.98 -6.70
N ARG A 468 22.97 6.06 -5.79
CA ARG A 468 23.70 4.81 -6.11
C ARG A 468 22.83 3.78 -6.79
N ASP A 469 21.55 3.72 -6.43
CA ASP A 469 20.61 2.73 -6.96
C ASP A 469 19.23 3.37 -7.23
N PRO A 470 19.07 4.03 -8.40
CA PRO A 470 17.80 4.65 -8.79
C PRO A 470 16.64 3.66 -8.97
N ASP A 471 16.93 2.38 -9.23
CA ASP A 471 15.89 1.34 -9.39
C ASP A 471 15.33 0.93 -8.04
N ALA A 472 16.21 0.71 -7.06
CA ALA A 472 15.85 0.53 -5.66
C ALA A 472 15.04 1.74 -5.14
N TRP A 473 15.53 2.97 -5.36
CA TRP A 473 14.81 4.18 -5.00
C TRP A 473 13.39 4.22 -5.59
N ARG A 474 13.28 3.97 -6.90
CA ARG A 474 11.98 3.94 -7.59
C ARG A 474 11.05 2.89 -6.99
N ALA A 475 11.53 1.68 -6.73
CA ALA A 475 10.73 0.62 -6.14
C ALA A 475 10.18 0.99 -4.75
N LEU A 476 10.98 1.65 -3.91
CA LEU A 476 10.53 2.15 -2.61
C LEU A 476 9.51 3.30 -2.76
N MET A 477 9.79 4.26 -3.65
CA MET A 477 8.89 5.39 -3.92
C MET A 477 7.53 4.92 -4.41
N GLU A 478 7.49 4.00 -5.37
CA GLU A 478 6.25 3.45 -5.92
C GLU A 478 5.39 2.77 -4.84
N ARG A 479 6.00 2.04 -3.89
CA ARG A 479 5.28 1.45 -2.75
C ARG A 479 4.71 2.52 -1.82
N LEU A 480 5.50 3.56 -1.51
CA LEU A 480 5.05 4.68 -0.68
C LEU A 480 3.94 5.49 -1.35
N VAL A 481 4.04 5.73 -2.67
CA VAL A 481 3.00 6.42 -3.46
C VAL A 481 1.67 5.69 -3.34
N ARG A 482 1.65 4.37 -3.60
CA ARG A 482 0.42 3.58 -3.47
C ARG A 482 -0.12 3.60 -2.05
N ALA A 483 0.74 3.45 -1.05
CA ALA A 483 0.35 3.50 0.37
C ALA A 483 -0.28 4.84 0.76
N ILE A 484 0.37 5.96 0.39
CA ILE A 484 -0.12 7.31 0.69
C ILE A 484 -1.46 7.56 -0.01
N THR A 485 -1.61 7.16 -1.27
CA THR A 485 -2.86 7.33 -2.03
C THR A 485 -4.02 6.55 -1.40
N VAL A 486 -3.80 5.28 -1.03
CA VAL A 486 -4.81 4.47 -0.31
C VAL A 486 -5.17 5.13 1.04
N TYR A 487 -4.16 5.56 1.78
CA TYR A 487 -4.34 6.14 3.10
C TYR A 487 -5.09 7.48 3.07
N LEU A 488 -4.75 8.39 2.15
CA LEU A 488 -5.42 9.68 2.01
C LEU A 488 -6.87 9.52 1.52
N ASN A 489 -7.12 8.64 0.53
CA ASN A 489 -8.49 8.39 0.07
C ASN A 489 -9.36 7.73 1.14
N ALA A 490 -8.80 6.87 1.99
CA ALA A 490 -9.53 6.33 3.13
C ALA A 490 -9.90 7.42 4.15
N GLN A 491 -9.03 8.42 4.39
CA GLN A 491 -9.36 9.58 5.22
C GLN A 491 -10.47 10.45 4.58
N ILE A 492 -10.41 10.68 3.27
CA ILE A 492 -11.45 11.44 2.54
C ILE A 492 -12.80 10.75 2.69
N ALA A 493 -12.84 9.44 2.43
CA ALA A 493 -14.06 8.66 2.55
C ALA A 493 -14.59 8.58 4.01
N ALA A 494 -13.72 8.74 5.00
CA ALA A 494 -14.13 8.85 6.41
C ALA A 494 -14.65 10.23 6.82
N GLY A 495 -14.48 11.26 5.99
CA GLY A 495 -15.04 12.60 6.22
C GLY A 495 -14.06 13.76 6.14
N ALA A 496 -12.79 13.55 5.77
CA ALA A 496 -11.86 14.65 5.50
C ALA A 496 -12.30 15.42 4.24
N GLN A 497 -12.41 16.74 4.35
CA GLN A 497 -12.87 17.61 3.27
C GLN A 497 -11.72 18.25 2.48
N CYS A 498 -10.51 18.18 3.03
CA CYS A 498 -9.26 18.56 2.41
C CYS A 498 -8.19 17.58 2.89
N VAL A 499 -7.13 17.35 2.10
CA VAL A 499 -5.97 16.59 2.55
C VAL A 499 -4.69 17.38 2.36
N GLN A 500 -3.69 17.15 3.21
CA GLN A 500 -2.37 17.77 3.09
C GLN A 500 -1.26 16.72 3.05
N ILE A 501 -0.32 16.89 2.12
CA ILE A 501 0.93 16.14 2.10
C ILE A 501 2.04 17.00 2.70
N PHE A 502 2.74 16.46 3.68
CA PHE A 502 3.87 17.11 4.34
C PHE A 502 5.20 16.54 3.86
N ASP A 503 5.96 17.33 3.12
CA ASP A 503 7.34 17.05 2.78
C ASP A 503 8.32 17.87 3.62
N SER A 504 8.44 17.48 4.88
CA SER A 504 9.28 18.15 5.86
C SER A 504 10.77 18.15 5.48
N TRP A 505 11.21 17.18 4.68
CA TRP A 505 12.63 16.92 4.40
C TRP A 505 13.07 17.20 2.96
N ALA A 506 12.15 17.39 2.01
CA ALA A 506 12.52 17.68 0.61
C ALA A 506 13.36 18.94 0.43
N GLY A 507 13.36 19.88 1.39
CA GLY A 507 14.22 21.05 1.36
C GLY A 507 15.72 20.75 1.24
N CYS A 508 16.17 19.53 1.54
CA CYS A 508 17.55 19.14 1.32
C CYS A 508 17.89 18.86 -0.16
N LEU A 509 16.89 18.74 -1.05
CA LEU A 509 17.08 18.40 -2.46
C LEU A 509 17.34 19.64 -3.32
N SER A 510 18.15 19.46 -4.36
CA SER A 510 18.24 20.42 -5.47
C SER A 510 16.97 20.37 -6.34
N PRO A 511 16.63 21.43 -7.10
CA PRO A 511 15.53 21.37 -8.05
C PRO A 511 15.67 20.25 -9.09
N SER A 512 16.90 19.93 -9.53
CA SER A 512 17.15 18.82 -10.46
C SER A 512 16.87 17.47 -9.81
N ASP A 513 17.26 17.27 -8.55
CA ASP A 513 16.99 16.02 -7.83
C ASP A 513 15.50 15.87 -7.55
N TYR A 514 14.83 16.92 -7.09
CA TYR A 514 13.39 16.90 -6.87
C TYR A 514 12.65 16.52 -8.17
N ARG A 515 12.99 17.18 -9.28
CA ARG A 515 12.37 16.91 -10.59
C ARG A 515 12.58 15.47 -11.05
N ARG A 516 13.76 14.90 -10.81
CA ARG A 516 14.11 13.53 -11.23
C ARG A 516 13.52 12.45 -10.33
N TYR A 517 13.65 12.62 -9.01
CA TYR A 517 13.47 11.55 -8.04
C TYR A 517 12.17 11.61 -7.25
N LEU A 518 11.42 12.72 -7.31
CA LEU A 518 10.26 12.93 -6.44
C LEU A 518 9.04 13.51 -7.14
N LEU A 519 9.22 14.48 -8.05
CA LEU A 519 8.11 15.12 -8.76
C LEU A 519 7.17 14.13 -9.48
N PRO A 520 7.65 13.07 -10.18
CA PRO A 520 6.77 12.09 -10.81
C PRO A 520 5.85 11.40 -9.79
N HIS A 521 6.39 11.06 -8.63
CA HIS A 521 5.67 10.40 -7.54
C HIS A 521 4.63 11.33 -6.90
N MET A 522 4.96 12.62 -6.74
CA MET A 522 4.01 13.61 -6.24
C MET A 522 2.84 13.83 -7.21
N LYS A 523 3.11 13.86 -8.53
CA LYS A 523 2.07 13.92 -9.57
C LYS A 523 1.14 12.72 -9.49
N GLU A 524 1.70 11.51 -9.31
CA GLU A 524 0.92 10.28 -9.20
C GLU A 524 0.01 10.27 -7.97
N ILE A 525 0.50 10.70 -6.81
CA ILE A 525 -0.33 10.79 -5.59
C ILE A 525 -1.47 11.78 -5.81
N ILE A 526 -1.17 12.99 -6.28
CA ILE A 526 -2.17 14.05 -6.48
C ILE A 526 -3.24 13.62 -7.49
N ALA A 527 -2.84 12.98 -8.60
CA ALA A 527 -3.77 12.44 -9.59
C ALA A 527 -4.62 11.27 -9.05
N GLY A 528 -4.11 10.54 -8.05
CA GLY A 528 -4.80 9.43 -7.40
C GLY A 528 -5.78 9.83 -6.30
N ILE A 529 -5.85 11.11 -5.92
CA ILE A 529 -6.80 11.60 -4.91
C ILE A 529 -8.23 11.68 -5.48
N THR A 530 -9.21 11.37 -4.63
CA THR A 530 -10.65 11.46 -4.93
C THR A 530 -10.97 12.82 -5.59
N PRO A 531 -11.56 12.80 -6.81
CA PRO A 531 -11.85 14.04 -7.55
C PRO A 531 -12.72 15.01 -6.75
N GLY A 532 -12.36 16.29 -6.81
CA GLY A 532 -13.08 17.37 -6.13
C GLY A 532 -12.63 17.65 -4.69
N THR A 533 -11.79 16.80 -4.10
CA THR A 533 -11.16 17.07 -2.80
C THR A 533 -9.89 17.91 -2.98
N PRO A 534 -9.79 19.11 -2.36
CA PRO A 534 -8.57 19.89 -2.38
C PRO A 534 -7.42 19.15 -1.70
N ILE A 535 -6.26 19.19 -2.35
CA ILE A 535 -4.99 18.71 -1.79
C ILE A 535 -4.00 19.87 -1.65
N ILE A 536 -3.40 19.96 -0.47
CA ILE A 536 -2.34 20.92 -0.14
C ILE A 536 -0.99 20.20 -0.26
N ASN A 537 -0.11 20.70 -1.14
CA ASN A 537 1.27 20.21 -1.27
C ASN A 537 2.22 21.15 -0.52
N PHE A 538 2.74 20.73 0.62
CA PHE A 538 3.63 21.53 1.46
C PHE A 538 5.02 20.90 1.50
N ALA A 539 6.05 21.69 1.17
CA ALA A 539 7.44 21.37 1.47
C ALA A 539 8.13 22.60 2.08
N THR A 540 9.08 22.35 2.99
CA THR A 540 9.86 23.41 3.66
C THR A 540 11.36 23.21 3.40
N GLY A 541 12.14 24.27 3.54
CA GLY A 541 13.61 24.22 3.52
C GLY A 541 14.23 24.80 2.27
N ASN A 542 13.49 24.84 1.16
CA ASN A 542 14.03 25.28 -0.13
C ASN A 542 12.96 25.94 -1.02
N PRO A 543 12.89 27.29 -1.02
CA PRO A 543 11.96 28.02 -1.88
C PRO A 543 12.13 27.77 -3.38
N ALA A 544 13.30 27.31 -3.83
CA ALA A 544 13.53 27.00 -5.25
C ALA A 544 12.71 25.78 -5.73
N LEU A 545 12.10 25.02 -4.81
CA LEU A 545 11.22 23.90 -5.14
C LEU A 545 9.78 24.32 -5.42
N LEU A 546 9.36 25.55 -5.10
CA LEU A 546 7.98 26.01 -5.25
C LEU A 546 7.38 25.83 -6.66
N PRO A 547 8.10 26.12 -7.77
CA PRO A 547 7.60 25.82 -9.11
C PRO A 547 7.29 24.33 -9.31
N LEU A 548 8.09 23.45 -8.70
CA LEU A 548 7.94 22.00 -8.83
C LEU A 548 6.79 21.49 -7.97
N LEU A 549 6.56 22.08 -6.79
CA LEU A 549 5.37 21.77 -5.98
C LEU A 549 4.08 22.12 -6.73
N ALA A 550 4.08 23.25 -7.43
CA ALA A 550 2.98 23.70 -8.27
C ALA A 550 2.81 22.82 -9.52
N GLU A 551 3.92 22.45 -10.17
CA GLU A 551 3.92 21.55 -11.33
C GLU A 551 3.30 20.18 -11.01
N ALA A 552 3.32 19.75 -9.75
CA ALA A 552 2.67 18.51 -9.32
C ALA A 552 1.13 18.56 -9.41
N GLY A 553 0.54 19.75 -9.58
CA GLY A 553 -0.90 19.97 -9.78
C GLY A 553 -1.78 19.98 -8.52
N PRO A 554 -1.35 20.46 -7.34
CA PRO A 554 -2.21 20.52 -6.17
C PRO A 554 -3.29 21.61 -6.30
N ALA A 555 -4.26 21.63 -5.39
CA ALA A 555 -5.17 22.78 -5.26
C ALA A 555 -4.48 23.97 -4.57
N VAL A 556 -3.62 23.67 -3.59
CA VAL A 556 -2.93 24.66 -2.76
C VAL A 556 -1.45 24.30 -2.64
N VAL A 557 -0.57 25.29 -2.76
CA VAL A 557 0.86 25.14 -2.45
C VAL A 557 1.16 25.76 -1.10
N GLY A 558 1.73 24.96 -0.20
CA GLY A 558 2.18 25.41 1.11
C GLY A 558 3.57 26.04 1.04
N VAL A 559 3.73 27.21 1.66
CA VAL A 559 4.93 28.06 1.57
C VAL A 559 5.49 28.31 2.96
N ASP A 560 6.82 28.22 3.11
CA ASP A 560 7.51 28.57 4.35
C ASP A 560 8.03 30.03 4.36
N TRP A 561 8.55 30.47 5.50
CA TRP A 561 8.93 31.87 5.74
C TRP A 561 10.24 32.31 5.06
N ARG A 562 10.97 31.41 4.39
CA ARG A 562 12.28 31.70 3.79
C ARG A 562 12.18 32.52 2.49
N ILE A 563 10.97 32.81 2.04
CA ILE A 563 10.65 33.60 0.86
C ILE A 563 9.47 34.52 1.19
N GLY A 564 9.43 35.73 0.64
CA GLY A 564 8.26 36.61 0.79
C GLY A 564 7.04 36.00 0.10
N LEU A 565 5.85 36.15 0.69
CA LEU A 565 4.62 35.54 0.15
C LEU A 565 4.33 36.01 -1.29
N ALA A 566 4.58 37.29 -1.60
CA ALA A 566 4.38 37.84 -2.93
C ALA A 566 5.25 37.14 -3.98
N ASP A 567 6.56 37.01 -3.72
CA ASP A 567 7.51 36.34 -4.61
C ASP A 567 7.21 34.85 -4.77
N ALA A 568 6.84 34.20 -3.66
CA ALA A 568 6.42 32.80 -3.68
C ALA A 568 5.20 32.60 -4.59
N TRP A 569 4.14 33.41 -4.42
CA TRP A 569 2.93 33.29 -5.22
C TRP A 569 3.20 33.60 -6.70
N ASN A 570 4.02 34.60 -7.01
CA ASN A 570 4.43 34.91 -8.38
C ASN A 570 5.18 33.73 -9.03
N THR A 571 6.00 33.03 -8.26
CA THR A 571 6.78 31.87 -8.71
C THR A 571 5.91 30.63 -8.91
N ILE A 572 4.92 30.43 -8.04
CA ILE A 572 3.94 29.33 -8.11
C ILE A 572 2.97 29.53 -9.29
N GLY A 573 2.61 30.78 -9.56
CA GLY A 573 1.65 31.16 -10.59
C GLY A 573 0.22 31.31 -10.05
N GLU A 574 -0.62 32.01 -10.83
CA GLU A 574 -1.98 32.41 -10.42
C GLU A 574 -3.00 31.25 -10.45
N ASN A 575 -2.59 30.09 -10.98
CA ASN A 575 -3.44 28.91 -11.08
C ASN A 575 -3.64 28.16 -9.76
N PHE A 576 -2.93 28.55 -8.69
CA PHE A 576 -2.91 27.85 -7.42
C PHE A 576 -3.21 28.77 -6.24
N ALA A 577 -3.90 28.24 -5.24
CA ALA A 577 -3.99 28.88 -3.93
C ALA A 577 -2.66 28.72 -3.18
N VAL A 578 -2.40 29.60 -2.22
CA VAL A 578 -1.19 29.58 -1.39
C VAL A 578 -1.56 29.52 0.08
N GLN A 579 -0.88 28.62 0.80
CA GLN A 579 -0.98 28.52 2.25
C GLN A 579 0.31 28.97 2.94
N GLY A 580 0.21 29.83 3.95
CA GLY A 580 1.36 30.30 4.72
C GLY A 580 1.41 31.83 4.90
N ASN A 581 2.58 32.40 5.21
CA ASN A 581 3.86 31.71 5.40
C ASN A 581 4.67 32.22 6.60
N LEU A 582 3.98 32.64 7.66
CA LEU A 582 4.61 33.29 8.81
C LEU A 582 5.64 32.39 9.53
N ASP A 583 6.81 32.94 9.90
CA ASP A 583 7.79 32.22 10.72
C ASP A 583 7.19 31.87 12.11
N PRO A 584 7.13 30.60 12.53
CA PRO A 584 6.57 30.20 13.82
C PRO A 584 7.29 30.83 15.03
N VAL A 585 8.57 31.21 14.90
CA VAL A 585 9.31 31.90 15.97
C VAL A 585 8.69 33.28 16.27
N THR A 586 7.98 33.88 15.32
CA THR A 586 7.25 35.14 15.52
C THR A 586 6.31 35.08 16.72
N LEU A 587 5.72 33.91 17.01
CA LEU A 587 4.80 33.73 18.13
C LEU A 587 5.48 33.84 19.51
N LEU A 588 6.81 33.93 19.58
CA LEU A 588 7.57 34.20 20.80
C LEU A 588 7.80 35.69 21.05
N ALA A 589 7.45 36.55 20.10
CA ALA A 589 7.58 38.00 20.22
C ALA A 589 6.42 38.61 21.03
N ASP A 590 6.50 39.91 21.27
CA ASP A 590 5.37 40.67 21.84
C ASP A 590 4.23 40.84 20.81
N PRO A 591 2.99 41.10 21.26
CA PRO A 591 1.83 41.20 20.38
C PRO A 591 1.93 42.26 19.28
N LEU A 592 2.70 43.34 19.45
CA LEU A 592 2.84 44.38 18.41
C LEU A 592 3.68 43.86 17.24
N GLU A 593 4.77 43.14 17.52
CA GLU A 593 5.59 42.54 16.47
C GLU A 593 4.86 41.38 15.78
N ILE A 594 4.08 40.58 16.51
CA ILE A 594 3.21 39.55 15.92
C ILE A 594 2.24 40.20 14.93
N ARG A 595 1.55 41.27 15.34
CA ARG A 595 0.62 42.01 14.48
C ARG A 595 1.31 42.57 13.25
N ARG A 596 2.48 43.20 13.42
CA ARG A 596 3.24 43.80 12.32
C ARG A 596 3.63 42.75 11.28
N ARG A 597 4.12 41.58 11.70
CA ARG A 597 4.51 40.49 10.79
C ARG A 597 3.32 39.78 10.15
N ALA A 598 2.23 39.58 10.88
CA ALA A 598 0.99 39.05 10.31
C ALA A 598 0.44 40.01 9.24
N LYS A 599 0.46 41.32 9.50
CA LYS A 599 0.08 42.34 8.54
C LYS A 599 0.95 42.30 7.28
N ASP A 600 2.27 42.18 7.43
CA ASP A 600 3.20 42.09 6.30
C ASP A 600 2.87 40.90 5.36
N VAL A 601 2.55 39.73 5.93
CA VAL A 601 2.12 38.56 5.15
C VAL A 601 0.79 38.85 4.43
N LEU A 602 -0.20 39.45 5.09
CA LEU A 602 -1.49 39.80 4.48
C LEU A 602 -1.36 40.88 3.39
N ASP A 603 -0.51 41.88 3.60
CA ASP A 603 -0.23 42.94 2.62
C ASP A 603 0.39 42.33 1.35
N HIS A 604 1.30 41.35 1.50
CA HIS A 604 1.87 40.60 0.37
C HIS A 604 0.87 39.66 -0.33
N ALA A 605 -0.14 39.16 0.38
CA ALA A 605 -1.26 38.46 -0.25
C ALA A 605 -2.10 39.42 -1.11
N ALA A 606 -2.13 40.71 -0.75
CA ALA A 606 -2.78 41.79 -1.49
C ALA A 606 -4.28 41.55 -1.76
N GLY A 607 -4.96 40.86 -0.85
CA GLY A 607 -6.40 40.54 -0.98
C GLY A 607 -6.74 39.59 -2.14
N ARG A 608 -5.74 38.96 -2.76
CA ARG A 608 -5.92 37.99 -3.84
C ARG A 608 -6.74 36.79 -3.33
N PRO A 609 -7.78 36.35 -4.06
CA PRO A 609 -8.46 35.09 -3.75
C PRO A 609 -7.49 33.91 -3.73
N GLY A 610 -7.63 33.02 -2.74
CA GLY A 610 -6.80 31.83 -2.61
C GLY A 610 -5.66 31.92 -1.62
N HIS A 611 -5.64 32.91 -0.72
CA HIS A 611 -4.71 32.91 0.41
C HIS A 611 -5.33 32.18 1.61
N ILE A 612 -4.60 31.22 2.17
CA ILE A 612 -4.87 30.61 3.47
C ILE A 612 -3.72 31.02 4.39
N PHE A 613 -3.99 31.85 5.38
CA PHE A 613 -2.97 32.24 6.34
C PHE A 613 -2.58 31.01 7.17
N ASN A 614 -1.28 30.78 7.28
CA ASN A 614 -0.73 29.76 8.16
C ASN A 614 0.70 30.17 8.55
N LEU A 615 1.26 29.45 9.49
CA LEU A 615 2.70 29.44 9.72
C LEU A 615 3.39 28.73 8.55
N GLY A 616 4.70 28.95 8.40
CA GLY A 616 5.56 28.21 7.47
C GLY A 616 6.08 26.90 8.04
N HIS A 617 5.84 26.61 9.33
CA HIS A 617 6.03 25.32 10.00
C HIS A 617 5.20 25.27 11.29
N GLY A 618 5.09 24.10 11.92
CA GLY A 618 4.28 23.93 13.14
C GLY A 618 4.73 24.75 14.36
N ILE A 619 3.76 25.12 15.20
CA ILE A 619 3.93 25.87 16.45
C ILE A 619 5.03 25.26 17.34
N LEU A 620 5.84 26.12 17.97
CA LEU A 620 6.91 25.70 18.87
C LEU A 620 6.37 25.41 20.27
N GLN A 621 7.01 24.51 21.01
CA GLN A 621 6.58 24.15 22.36
C GLN A 621 6.60 25.34 23.32
N GLN A 622 7.52 26.29 23.10
CA GLN A 622 7.73 27.48 23.92
C GLN A 622 6.71 28.59 23.65
N THR A 623 5.87 28.45 22.63
CA THR A 623 4.90 29.48 22.23
C THR A 623 3.86 29.72 23.32
N PRO A 624 3.69 30.97 23.81
CA PRO A 624 2.56 31.32 24.65
C PRO A 624 1.25 31.09 23.90
N VAL A 625 0.28 30.39 24.51
CA VAL A 625 -1.00 30.09 23.85
C VAL A 625 -1.74 31.37 23.49
N ASP A 626 -1.69 32.39 24.35
CA ASP A 626 -2.33 33.68 24.12
C ASP A 626 -1.79 34.39 22.87
N ASN A 627 -0.50 34.20 22.54
CA ASN A 627 0.08 34.74 21.31
C ASN A 627 -0.45 34.03 20.05
N ALA A 628 -0.71 32.73 20.13
CA ALA A 628 -1.31 31.98 19.03
C ALA A 628 -2.78 32.39 18.80
N ILE A 629 -3.53 32.60 19.89
CA ILE A 629 -4.91 33.13 19.83
C ILE A 629 -4.90 34.55 19.24
N ALA A 630 -4.05 35.44 19.77
CA ALA A 630 -3.93 36.81 19.29
C ALA A 630 -3.58 36.87 17.79
N LEU A 631 -2.73 35.99 17.29
CA LEU A 631 -2.43 35.91 15.86
C LEU A 631 -3.69 35.62 15.03
N VAL A 632 -4.52 34.66 15.44
CA VAL A 632 -5.76 34.31 14.74
C VAL A 632 -6.70 35.50 14.70
N ASP A 633 -6.94 36.12 15.86
CA ASP A 633 -7.80 37.30 15.99
C ASP A 633 -7.30 38.45 15.09
N MET A 634 -5.99 38.71 15.09
CA MET A 634 -5.36 39.74 14.26
C MET A 634 -5.54 39.47 12.76
N VAL A 635 -5.41 38.22 12.32
CA VAL A 635 -5.59 37.86 10.90
C VAL A 635 -7.05 38.09 10.49
N HIS A 636 -8.02 37.67 11.30
CA HIS A 636 -9.43 37.92 11.04
C HIS A 636 -9.76 39.42 11.01
N GLU A 637 -9.29 40.17 12.01
CA GLU A 637 -9.52 41.61 12.12
C GLU A 637 -8.95 42.39 10.92
N MET A 638 -7.70 42.11 10.53
CA MET A 638 -7.01 42.88 9.49
C MET A 638 -7.43 42.49 8.06
N SER A 639 -7.97 41.28 7.86
CA SER A 639 -8.36 40.78 6.54
C SER A 639 -9.86 40.81 6.25
N SER A 640 -10.69 41.12 7.25
CA SER A 640 -12.14 41.23 7.08
C SER A 640 -12.48 42.36 6.10
N LYS A 641 -13.25 42.03 5.05
CA LYS A 641 -13.81 43.00 4.12
C LYS A 641 -15.00 43.69 4.78
N LYS A 642 -14.92 45.02 4.90
CA LYS A 642 -16.04 45.86 5.36
C LYS A 642 -17.12 45.99 4.30
#